data_AF-A0AAP4WXG4-F1
#
_entry.id   AF-A0AAP4WXG4-F1
#
_cell.length_a   1.000
_cell.length_b   1.000
_cell.length_c   1.000
_cell.angle_alpha   90.00
_cell.angle_beta   90.00
_cell.angle_gamma   90.00
#
_symmetry.space_group_name_H-M   'P 1'
#
loop_
_entity.id
_entity.type
_entity.pdbx_description
1 polymer ?
#
loop_
_entity_poly.entity_id
_entity_poly.type
_entity_poly.pdbx_seq_one_letter_code
_entity_poly.pdbx_strand_id
1 'polypeptide(L)'
;MLAASTWQQSPEALFARVSDHYLVDESAYVSELVGLLNAEEKDAKRIGDKTAELVREIRTMDTAVDSIDELLQQYSLDTQEGVLLMCLAEALLRIPDKETADALIEDKLGVADWKSHLGQSESWFVNASTWGLLMTGNVIKMDLPKGDGKPATFINRMVNRLGEPVIRRAMYQAMKVMGKQFVLGRDIKEALKRSQPLFDKGYTYSYDMLGEAACTRDDAKGYFDDYARAIRTVGETSRKLKEGTPSPSVSIKLSALHPRYEFGRREQVLEELVASVRELAGIARELNVAITIDAEEVDRLEISLEVFRAVYESDTCRGWGKFGLVVQAYSTRALPTLQYLNRIADLQGDEIPLRLVKGAYWDSEIKESQELGVEGYPVFTRKASTDVSYLVCVRFLLSENTRGRIYPQFATHNAHTISTILDVANAGETRQFEFQRLHGMGEALYEAALKRAPKGTWCRIYAPVGAHKDLLPYLVRRLLENGANSSFVHQLVDPRVPVESLCTHPVVTLNQYKTYHNPRIALPPNIYGADRLNSRGINLNINSQYQPLIDEMATHMDTTYDVRPQLAFDVEVNAERRQAVTCPFDRRDTLGHVQWTSAEEASKAIDAAWAAFPRWEQTPVEERAAILERFGDLMETHTAELMTLCSREGGKLLTDGIAEIREAVDFCRYYANRARADFAEPTELQGPTGEHNQIMLGGKGVFACISPWNFPVAIFCGQMVAAAVTGNTVVAKPAEQTSLVAHRVVELLREAGMPHDVVQLLPGDGPTVGSVLSSDPRITGVCFTGSTQTAQIINRSLAARENAPLPTLIAETGGLNAMIVDSTALPEQVVNDVVQSAFQSAGQRCSALRVLYVQEDVAERVIGLLKGAMDELKIGDPRDLGTDVGPVIDEEARAGLLKHIEEYRSQGRVIAEAAVDKTITEHGTFVAPVALRIDGIDSLESEQFGPVLHIATWKGGEVDKVIDTINGLGYGLTFGVHSRNESFANAVAQKIRVGNVYVNRNIIGAVVGVQPFGGQGFSGTGPKAGGPHYLHRFATEKTRTVNTTALGGNASLLAMGDE
;
A
#
# COMPACT_ATOMS: atom_id res chain seq x y z
N MET A 1 -31.59 6.81 -0.61
CA MET A 1 -30.83 8.06 -0.36
C MET A 1 -30.64 8.97 -1.58
N LEU A 2 -31.22 8.70 -2.77
CA LEU A 2 -30.90 9.41 -4.03
C LEU A 2 -32.15 10.02 -4.69
N ALA A 3 -32.83 10.94 -3.99
CA ALA A 3 -33.95 11.66 -4.57
C ALA A 3 -33.48 12.50 -5.78
N ALA A 4 -34.33 12.65 -6.80
CA ALA A 4 -34.00 13.44 -8.00
C ALA A 4 -33.61 14.90 -7.70
N SER A 5 -34.03 15.43 -6.54
CA SER A 5 -33.70 16.77 -6.04
C SER A 5 -32.42 16.84 -5.20
N THR A 6 -31.75 15.73 -4.90
CA THR A 6 -30.57 15.70 -3.99
C THR A 6 -29.48 16.66 -4.44
N TRP A 7 -29.23 16.76 -5.75
CA TRP A 7 -28.22 17.66 -6.32
C TRP A 7 -28.49 19.16 -6.08
N GLN A 8 -29.70 19.54 -5.65
CA GLN A 8 -30.06 20.95 -5.40
C GLN A 8 -29.65 21.45 -4.01
N GLN A 9 -29.08 20.59 -3.17
CA GLN A 9 -28.54 20.95 -1.86
C GLN A 9 -27.35 21.93 -1.98
N SER A 10 -26.85 22.44 -0.85
CA SER A 10 -25.64 23.29 -0.89
C SER A 10 -24.42 22.47 -1.36
N PRO A 11 -23.43 23.10 -2.03
CA PRO A 11 -22.18 22.43 -2.38
C PRO A 11 -21.51 21.77 -1.18
N GLU A 12 -21.56 22.40 0.00
CA GLU A 12 -20.94 21.91 1.23
C GLU A 12 -21.63 20.62 1.73
N ALA A 13 -22.96 20.57 1.69
CA ALA A 13 -23.70 19.36 2.08
C ALA A 13 -23.46 18.20 1.10
N LEU A 14 -23.32 18.50 -0.20
CA LEU A 14 -23.01 17.51 -1.22
C LEU A 14 -21.57 17.02 -1.11
N PHE A 15 -20.62 17.89 -0.78
CA PHE A 15 -19.23 17.52 -0.56
C PHE A 15 -19.07 16.63 0.68
N ALA A 16 -19.72 16.99 1.80
CA ALA A 16 -19.78 16.14 2.99
C ALA A 16 -20.34 14.75 2.64
N ARG A 17 -21.41 14.71 1.84
CA ARG A 17 -21.97 13.46 1.36
C ARG A 17 -21.02 12.63 0.48
N VAL A 18 -20.20 13.27 -0.36
CA VAL A 18 -19.14 12.58 -1.12
C VAL A 18 -18.20 11.89 -0.13
N SER A 19 -17.78 12.58 0.92
CA SER A 19 -16.91 12.02 1.97
C SER A 19 -17.59 10.89 2.75
N ASP A 20 -18.85 11.04 3.14
CA ASP A 20 -19.62 10.02 3.86
C ASP A 20 -19.78 8.72 3.06
N HIS A 21 -19.82 8.80 1.72
CA HIS A 21 -19.94 7.63 0.85
C HIS A 21 -18.60 6.93 0.61
N TYR A 22 -17.49 7.36 1.23
CA TYR A 22 -16.21 6.66 1.17
C TYR A 22 -16.36 5.21 1.65
N LEU A 23 -17.10 4.96 2.74
CA LEU A 23 -17.48 3.62 3.18
C LEU A 23 -18.99 3.52 3.32
N VAL A 24 -19.58 2.53 2.67
CA VAL A 24 -21.01 2.20 2.78
C VAL A 24 -21.18 0.69 2.84
N ASP A 25 -22.31 0.20 3.38
CA ASP A 25 -22.69 -1.19 3.18
C ASP A 25 -22.96 -1.44 1.69
N GLU A 26 -22.04 -2.15 1.02
CA GLU A 26 -22.10 -2.36 -0.42
C GLU A 26 -23.42 -3.04 -0.83
N SER A 27 -23.92 -3.99 -0.04
CA SER A 27 -25.17 -4.69 -0.36
C SER A 27 -26.38 -3.75 -0.35
N ALA A 28 -26.56 -2.98 0.71
CA ALA A 28 -27.64 -2.01 0.83
C ALA A 28 -27.53 -0.96 -0.27
N TYR A 29 -26.33 -0.43 -0.51
CA TYR A 29 -26.13 0.62 -1.50
C TYR A 29 -26.35 0.13 -2.93
N VAL A 30 -25.83 -1.06 -3.30
CA VAL A 30 -26.09 -1.65 -4.63
C VAL A 30 -27.58 -1.95 -4.80
N SER A 31 -28.29 -2.36 -3.74
CA SER A 31 -29.75 -2.53 -3.80
C SER A 31 -30.46 -1.22 -4.16
N GLU A 32 -30.05 -0.10 -3.56
CA GLU A 32 -30.57 1.23 -3.95
C GLU A 32 -30.27 1.56 -5.42
N LEU A 33 -29.04 1.30 -5.89
CA LEU A 33 -28.64 1.54 -7.28
C LEU A 33 -29.43 0.68 -8.27
N VAL A 34 -29.69 -0.60 -7.95
CA VAL A 34 -30.54 -1.49 -8.74
C VAL A 34 -31.97 -0.93 -8.80
N GLY A 35 -32.51 -0.46 -7.67
CA GLY A 35 -33.81 0.19 -7.61
C GLY A 35 -33.91 1.44 -8.48
N LEU A 36 -32.88 2.29 -8.50
CA LEU A 36 -32.82 3.48 -9.36
C LEU A 36 -32.69 3.15 -10.84
N LEU A 37 -31.95 2.09 -11.16
CA LEU A 37 -31.86 1.61 -12.53
C LEU A 37 -33.19 1.01 -12.99
N ASN A 38 -34.08 0.58 -12.09
CA ASN A 38 -35.45 0.11 -12.39
C ASN A 38 -35.54 -0.66 -13.73
N ALA A 39 -34.60 -1.59 -13.94
CA ALA A 39 -34.47 -2.27 -15.23
C ALA A 39 -35.48 -3.42 -15.27
N GLU A 40 -36.57 -3.23 -16.00
CA GLU A 40 -37.55 -4.29 -16.19
C GLU A 40 -37.00 -5.38 -17.13
N GLU A 41 -37.54 -6.59 -17.04
CA GLU A 41 -37.14 -7.72 -17.90
C GLU A 41 -37.26 -7.38 -19.40
N LYS A 42 -38.26 -6.57 -19.77
CA LYS A 42 -38.45 -6.08 -21.14
C LYS A 42 -37.32 -5.16 -21.60
N ASP A 43 -36.82 -4.29 -20.71
CA ASP A 43 -35.69 -3.41 -21.02
C ASP A 43 -34.40 -4.20 -21.15
N ALA A 44 -34.15 -5.12 -20.21
CA ALA A 44 -33.00 -6.01 -20.25
C ALA A 44 -32.97 -6.84 -21.54
N LYS A 45 -34.11 -7.38 -21.96
CA LYS A 45 -34.23 -8.12 -23.22
C LYS A 45 -33.97 -7.21 -24.43
N ARG A 46 -34.60 -6.04 -24.50
CA ARG A 46 -34.42 -5.08 -25.61
C ARG A 46 -32.95 -4.67 -25.77
N ILE A 47 -32.28 -4.34 -24.66
CA ILE A 47 -30.86 -3.97 -24.66
C ILE A 47 -29.98 -5.17 -25.01
N GLY A 48 -30.32 -6.37 -24.51
CA GLY A 48 -29.62 -7.60 -24.84
C GLY A 48 -29.68 -7.93 -26.34
N ASP A 49 -30.86 -7.81 -26.95
CA ASP A 49 -31.06 -8.02 -28.39
C ASP A 49 -30.24 -7.02 -29.23
N LYS A 50 -30.29 -5.72 -28.89
CA LYS A 50 -29.46 -4.67 -29.52
C LYS A 50 -27.96 -4.93 -29.35
N THR A 51 -27.55 -5.42 -28.19
CA THR A 51 -26.15 -5.79 -27.92
C THR A 51 -25.74 -6.98 -28.78
N ALA A 52 -26.61 -7.98 -28.94
CA ALA A 52 -26.33 -9.14 -29.78
C ALA A 52 -26.16 -8.75 -31.25
N GLU A 53 -27.01 -7.85 -31.75
CA GLU A 53 -26.86 -7.27 -33.10
C GLU A 53 -25.53 -6.55 -33.27
N LEU A 54 -25.16 -5.70 -32.31
CA LEU A 54 -23.89 -4.97 -32.33
C LEU A 54 -22.69 -5.93 -32.33
N VAL A 55 -22.66 -6.92 -31.44
CA VAL A 55 -21.59 -7.91 -31.35
C VAL A 55 -21.47 -8.76 -32.62
N ARG A 56 -22.61 -9.19 -33.20
CA ARG A 56 -22.61 -9.97 -34.45
C ARG A 56 -22.06 -9.16 -35.62
N GLU A 57 -22.41 -7.88 -35.74
CA GLU A 57 -21.83 -7.00 -36.77
C GLU A 57 -20.31 -6.89 -36.56
N ILE A 58 -19.86 -6.60 -35.33
CA ILE A 58 -18.43 -6.44 -35.01
C ILE A 58 -17.65 -7.69 -35.41
N ARG A 59 -18.13 -8.89 -35.07
CA ARG A 59 -17.45 -10.16 -35.42
C ARG A 59 -17.35 -10.44 -36.93
N THR A 60 -18.06 -9.68 -37.77
CA THR A 60 -17.99 -9.79 -39.24
C THR A 60 -17.13 -8.71 -39.90
N MET A 61 -16.60 -7.75 -39.13
CA MET A 61 -15.78 -6.66 -39.66
C MET A 61 -14.33 -7.10 -39.88
N ASP A 62 -13.69 -6.64 -40.96
CA ASP A 62 -12.25 -6.87 -41.20
C ASP A 62 -11.35 -6.20 -40.14
N THR A 63 -11.89 -5.20 -39.42
CA THR A 63 -11.25 -4.48 -38.30
C THR A 63 -11.51 -5.14 -36.94
N ALA A 64 -12.16 -6.31 -36.90
CA ALA A 64 -12.55 -6.99 -35.66
C ALA A 64 -11.37 -7.51 -34.85
N VAL A 65 -10.23 -7.77 -35.50
CA VAL A 65 -9.03 -8.29 -34.85
C VAL A 65 -7.89 -7.33 -35.14
N ASP A 66 -7.51 -6.52 -34.15
CA ASP A 66 -6.31 -5.70 -34.26
C ASP A 66 -5.07 -6.59 -34.07
N SER A 67 -3.91 -6.15 -34.57
CA SER A 67 -2.63 -6.85 -34.40
C SER A 67 -2.26 -7.14 -32.93
N ILE A 68 -2.84 -6.38 -32.00
CA ILE A 68 -2.76 -6.62 -30.55
C ILE A 68 -3.68 -7.76 -30.13
N ASP A 69 -4.93 -7.81 -30.61
CA ASP A 69 -5.88 -8.87 -30.25
C ASP A 69 -5.39 -10.24 -30.72
N GLU A 70 -4.70 -10.33 -31.86
CA GLU A 70 -4.00 -11.55 -32.30
C GLU A 70 -2.86 -11.96 -31.36
N LEU A 71 -2.05 -11.00 -30.90
CA LEU A 71 -0.96 -11.23 -29.95
C LEU A 71 -1.52 -11.66 -28.57
N LEU A 72 -2.58 -11.01 -28.10
CA LEU A 72 -3.31 -11.32 -26.86
C LEU A 72 -4.09 -12.64 -26.96
N GLN A 73 -4.59 -13.03 -28.13
CA GLN A 73 -5.23 -14.33 -28.32
C GLN A 73 -4.21 -15.47 -28.38
N GLN A 74 -3.02 -15.22 -28.95
CA GLN A 74 -1.96 -16.24 -29.08
C GLN A 74 -1.15 -16.40 -27.79
N TYR A 75 -0.94 -15.31 -27.06
CA TYR A 75 -0.32 -15.23 -25.73
C TYR A 75 -1.31 -14.58 -24.78
N SER A 76 -2.35 -15.31 -24.39
CA SER A 76 -3.34 -14.80 -23.43
C SER A 76 -2.62 -14.25 -22.20
N LEU A 77 -2.78 -12.94 -21.94
CA LEU A 77 -2.07 -12.20 -20.88
C LEU A 77 -2.58 -12.54 -19.47
N ASP A 78 -3.55 -13.43 -19.38
CA ASP A 78 -3.94 -14.13 -18.15
C ASP A 78 -3.00 -15.31 -17.83
N THR A 79 -2.15 -15.71 -18.78
CA THR A 79 -1.10 -16.70 -18.57
C THR A 79 0.11 -16.04 -17.95
N GLN A 80 0.78 -16.77 -17.05
CA GLN A 80 1.99 -16.31 -16.40
C GLN A 80 3.05 -15.92 -17.45
N GLU A 81 3.09 -16.64 -18.58
CA GLU A 81 3.98 -16.43 -19.72
C GLU A 81 3.77 -15.07 -20.42
N GLY A 82 2.52 -14.67 -20.64
CA GLY A 82 2.18 -13.38 -21.26
C GLY A 82 2.58 -12.20 -20.39
N VAL A 83 2.31 -12.27 -19.07
CA VAL A 83 2.75 -11.27 -18.09
C VAL A 83 4.27 -11.21 -18.01
N LEU A 84 4.95 -12.36 -17.92
CA LEU A 84 6.42 -12.45 -17.85
C LEU A 84 7.09 -11.86 -19.08
N LEU A 85 6.60 -12.13 -20.29
CA LEU A 85 7.15 -11.58 -21.54
C LEU A 85 7.06 -10.04 -21.57
N MET A 86 5.95 -9.49 -21.07
CA MET A 86 5.73 -8.05 -21.03
C MET A 86 6.52 -7.37 -19.92
N CYS A 87 6.60 -7.95 -18.72
CA CYS A 87 7.49 -7.49 -17.66
C CYS A 87 8.96 -7.52 -18.08
N LEU A 88 9.36 -8.58 -18.80
CA LEU A 88 10.70 -8.71 -19.34
C LEU A 88 10.99 -7.62 -20.38
N ALA A 89 10.07 -7.44 -21.33
CA ALA A 89 10.15 -6.37 -22.32
C ALA A 89 10.28 -5.01 -21.63
N GLU A 90 9.37 -4.71 -20.70
CA GLU A 90 9.35 -3.46 -19.94
C GLU A 90 10.68 -3.16 -19.25
N ALA A 91 11.20 -4.12 -18.49
CA ALA A 91 12.44 -3.94 -17.76
C ALA A 91 13.66 -3.79 -18.69
N LEU A 92 13.75 -4.55 -19.79
CA LEU A 92 14.88 -4.48 -20.72
C LEU A 92 15.09 -3.12 -21.40
N LEU A 93 14.05 -2.30 -21.56
CA LEU A 93 14.21 -0.95 -22.10
C LEU A 93 14.79 0.04 -21.09
N ARG A 94 14.76 -0.30 -19.80
CA ARG A 94 15.12 0.59 -18.68
C ARG A 94 16.46 0.24 -18.07
N ILE A 95 16.86 -1.02 -18.15
CA ILE A 95 18.12 -1.50 -17.58
C ILE A 95 19.29 -0.97 -18.43
N PRO A 96 20.15 -0.12 -17.86
CA PRO A 96 21.29 0.46 -18.58
C PRO A 96 22.43 -0.54 -18.76
N ASP A 97 22.60 -1.50 -17.84
CA ASP A 97 23.70 -2.46 -17.83
C ASP A 97 23.33 -3.80 -18.49
N LYS A 98 24.31 -4.40 -19.16
CA LYS A 98 24.07 -5.60 -19.96
C LYS A 98 23.83 -6.85 -19.11
N GLU A 99 24.57 -7.00 -18.02
CA GLU A 99 24.60 -8.21 -17.22
C GLU A 99 23.28 -8.42 -16.46
N THR A 100 22.72 -7.36 -15.89
CA THR A 100 21.44 -7.41 -15.17
C THR A 100 20.27 -7.63 -16.14
N ALA A 101 20.35 -7.04 -17.34
CA ALA A 101 19.39 -7.28 -18.41
C ALA A 101 19.37 -8.76 -18.85
N ASP A 102 20.56 -9.37 -18.96
CA ASP A 102 20.74 -10.78 -19.29
C ASP A 102 20.19 -11.70 -18.18
N ALA A 103 20.56 -11.43 -16.93
CA ALA A 103 20.04 -12.16 -15.78
C ALA A 103 18.50 -12.10 -15.69
N LEU A 104 17.88 -10.97 -16.02
CA LEU A 104 16.43 -10.86 -16.05
C LEU A 104 15.80 -11.65 -17.21
N ILE A 105 16.45 -11.70 -18.39
CA ILE A 105 16.01 -12.56 -19.50
C ILE A 105 16.02 -14.02 -19.07
N GLU A 106 17.11 -14.48 -18.45
CA GLU A 106 17.23 -15.84 -17.96
C GLU A 106 16.16 -16.15 -16.89
N ASP A 107 15.96 -15.26 -15.91
CA ASP A 107 14.95 -15.37 -14.85
C ASP A 107 13.53 -15.53 -15.42
N LYS A 108 13.13 -14.64 -16.35
CA LYS A 108 11.76 -14.61 -16.86
C LYS A 108 11.50 -15.67 -17.95
N LEU A 109 12.50 -16.05 -18.75
CA LEU A 109 12.35 -17.08 -19.79
C LEU A 109 12.57 -18.51 -19.27
N GLY A 110 13.35 -18.70 -18.21
CA GLY A 110 13.65 -20.01 -17.63
C GLY A 110 12.48 -20.65 -16.87
N VAL A 111 11.51 -19.84 -16.42
CA VAL A 111 10.37 -20.26 -15.59
C VAL A 111 9.18 -20.82 -16.40
N ALA A 112 9.11 -20.56 -17.71
CA ALA A 112 7.93 -20.86 -18.54
C ALA A 112 8.03 -22.17 -19.35
N ASP A 113 6.93 -22.94 -19.45
CA ASP A 113 6.83 -24.17 -20.26
C ASP A 113 6.43 -23.84 -21.71
N TRP A 114 7.37 -23.28 -22.47
CA TRP A 114 7.17 -22.84 -23.86
C TRP A 114 6.77 -23.95 -24.85
N LYS A 115 6.74 -25.23 -24.43
CA LYS A 115 6.40 -26.38 -25.29
C LYS A 115 4.91 -26.48 -25.62
N SER A 116 4.02 -25.92 -24.80
CA SER A 116 2.56 -26.03 -24.94
C SER A 116 1.97 -25.15 -26.07
N HIS A 117 2.70 -24.12 -26.53
CA HIS A 117 2.20 -23.10 -27.47
C HIS A 117 2.67 -23.25 -28.94
N LEU A 118 3.37 -24.33 -29.29
CA LEU A 118 3.90 -24.54 -30.64
C LEU A 118 2.89 -25.24 -31.57
N GLY A 119 2.24 -24.49 -32.48
CA GLY A 119 1.60 -25.04 -33.69
C GLY A 119 0.10 -24.81 -33.94
N GLN A 120 -0.51 -23.72 -33.45
CA GLN A 120 -1.98 -23.54 -33.49
C GLN A 120 -2.55 -22.49 -34.49
N SER A 121 -1.82 -21.98 -35.51
CA SER A 121 -2.40 -21.03 -36.49
C SER A 121 -2.13 -21.37 -37.96
N GLU A 122 -3.15 -21.20 -38.81
CA GLU A 122 -3.11 -21.44 -40.27
C GLU A 122 -2.79 -20.18 -41.13
N SER A 123 -2.50 -19.01 -40.54
CA SER A 123 -2.24 -17.78 -41.31
C SER A 123 -0.83 -17.71 -41.90
N TRP A 124 -0.73 -17.41 -43.21
CA TRP A 124 0.52 -17.30 -43.97
C TRP A 124 1.44 -16.15 -43.49
N PHE A 125 0.89 -15.12 -42.85
CA PHE A 125 1.68 -14.02 -42.26
C PHE A 125 2.32 -14.41 -40.92
N VAL A 126 1.73 -15.39 -40.22
CA VAL A 126 2.22 -15.93 -38.94
C VAL A 126 3.26 -17.04 -39.15
N ASN A 127 3.36 -17.59 -40.36
CA ASN A 127 4.35 -18.60 -40.73
C ASN A 127 5.64 -18.04 -41.36
N ALA A 128 5.93 -16.74 -41.21
CA ALA A 128 7.22 -16.16 -41.56
C ALA A 128 8.31 -16.53 -40.54
N SER A 129 8.62 -17.84 -40.46
CA SER A 129 9.91 -18.43 -40.11
C SER A 129 10.66 -17.83 -38.91
N THR A 130 10.45 -18.44 -37.74
CA THR A 130 11.47 -18.76 -36.73
C THR A 130 12.78 -17.95 -36.87
N TRP A 131 12.72 -16.68 -36.48
CA TRP A 131 13.84 -15.75 -36.21
C TRP A 131 14.91 -15.49 -37.31
N GLY A 132 14.77 -15.97 -38.55
CA GLY A 132 15.94 -16.19 -39.43
C GLY A 132 16.18 -15.33 -40.68
N LEU A 133 15.25 -14.52 -41.20
CA LEU A 133 15.35 -14.08 -42.62
C LEU A 133 15.20 -12.58 -42.93
N LEU A 134 15.22 -11.69 -41.94
CA LEU A 134 14.99 -10.24 -42.19
C LEU A 134 16.22 -9.33 -42.09
N MET A 135 17.45 -9.85 -41.93
CA MET A 135 18.61 -8.98 -41.67
C MET A 135 19.94 -9.27 -42.40
N THR A 136 20.01 -10.12 -43.44
CA THR A 136 21.21 -10.16 -44.31
C THR A 136 20.87 -10.44 -45.77
N GLY A 137 20.98 -9.41 -46.61
CA GLY A 137 20.85 -9.48 -48.06
C GLY A 137 22.06 -10.10 -48.77
N ASN A 138 22.50 -11.30 -48.37
CA ASN A 138 23.43 -12.10 -49.16
C ASN A 138 23.07 -13.59 -49.08
N VAL A 139 22.74 -14.14 -50.24
CA VAL A 139 22.35 -15.53 -50.45
C VAL A 139 23.58 -16.42 -50.33
N ILE A 140 23.59 -17.35 -49.35
CA ILE A 140 24.43 -18.55 -49.41
C ILE A 140 23.51 -19.75 -49.33
N LYS A 141 23.47 -20.52 -50.42
CA LYS A 141 22.86 -21.85 -50.49
C LYS A 141 23.65 -22.80 -49.60
N MET A 142 23.01 -23.42 -48.61
CA MET A 142 23.50 -24.66 -48.02
C MET A 142 22.44 -25.74 -48.17
N ASP A 143 22.87 -26.88 -48.70
CA ASP A 143 22.06 -28.06 -49.00
C ASP A 143 21.47 -28.69 -47.74
N LEU A 144 20.18 -29.00 -47.79
CA LEU A 144 19.45 -29.75 -46.77
C LEU A 144 19.60 -31.26 -47.02
N PRO A 145 20.04 -32.08 -46.04
CA PRO A 145 19.86 -33.52 -46.09
C PRO A 145 18.40 -33.86 -45.75
N LYS A 146 17.80 -34.74 -46.56
CA LYS A 146 16.48 -35.34 -46.32
C LYS A 146 16.56 -36.28 -45.09
N GLY A 147 15.70 -36.07 -44.10
CA GLY A 147 15.52 -37.00 -42.98
C GLY A 147 14.59 -36.48 -41.88
N ASP A 148 13.43 -37.13 -41.77
CA ASP A 148 12.43 -37.21 -40.70
C ASP A 148 12.22 -36.03 -39.74
N GLY A 149 10.99 -35.50 -39.83
CA GLY A 149 10.49 -34.36 -39.10
C GLY A 149 10.41 -34.55 -37.59
N LYS A 150 10.88 -33.52 -36.88
CA LYS A 150 10.35 -33.00 -35.61
C LYS A 150 10.92 -31.58 -35.39
N PRO A 151 10.09 -30.51 -35.44
CA PRO A 151 10.51 -29.12 -35.22
C PRO A 151 11.09 -28.87 -33.82
N ALA A 152 10.73 -29.70 -32.83
CA ALA A 152 11.14 -29.58 -31.43
C ALA A 152 12.66 -29.70 -31.23
N THR A 153 13.36 -30.47 -32.05
CA THR A 153 14.82 -30.68 -31.94
C THR A 153 15.65 -29.53 -32.54
N PHE A 154 15.02 -28.64 -33.31
CA PHE A 154 15.66 -27.48 -33.93
C PHE A 154 15.61 -26.25 -33.02
N ILE A 155 14.50 -26.04 -32.30
CA ILE A 155 14.34 -24.91 -31.36
C ILE A 155 15.16 -25.13 -30.08
N ASN A 156 15.18 -26.33 -29.50
CA ASN A 156 16.08 -26.66 -28.39
C ASN A 156 17.57 -26.56 -28.76
N ARG A 157 17.90 -26.67 -30.06
CA ARG A 157 19.24 -26.40 -30.57
C ARG A 157 19.47 -24.92 -30.88
N MET A 158 18.43 -24.11 -31.16
CA MET A 158 18.58 -22.66 -31.33
C MET A 158 18.72 -21.95 -29.99
N VAL A 159 17.92 -22.28 -28.98
CA VAL A 159 18.02 -21.73 -27.61
C VAL A 159 19.39 -22.04 -26.99
N ASN A 160 19.95 -23.22 -27.27
CA ASN A 160 21.28 -23.62 -26.77
C ASN A 160 22.47 -23.25 -27.68
N ARG A 161 22.26 -22.68 -28.88
CA ARG A 161 23.35 -22.46 -29.88
C ARG A 161 23.36 -21.06 -30.50
N LEU A 162 22.26 -20.31 -30.40
CA LEU A 162 22.19 -18.89 -30.72
C LEU A 162 22.17 -18.17 -29.38
N GLY A 163 23.34 -17.74 -28.91
CA GLY A 163 23.48 -17.18 -27.57
C GLY A 163 22.51 -16.03 -27.27
N GLU A 164 22.35 -15.77 -25.98
CA GLU A 164 21.63 -14.67 -25.32
C GLU A 164 21.58 -13.31 -26.08
N PRO A 165 22.64 -12.84 -26.79
CA PRO A 165 22.59 -11.58 -27.54
C PRO A 165 21.59 -11.56 -28.71
N VAL A 166 21.27 -12.71 -29.30
CA VAL A 166 20.34 -12.79 -30.44
C VAL A 166 18.89 -12.62 -29.96
N ILE A 167 18.53 -13.30 -28.86
CA ILE A 167 17.21 -13.19 -28.20
C ILE A 167 16.97 -11.75 -27.74
N ARG A 168 17.99 -11.12 -27.13
CA ARG A 168 17.90 -9.72 -26.70
C ARG A 168 17.62 -8.76 -27.85
N ARG A 169 18.38 -8.87 -28.96
CA ARG A 169 18.20 -8.00 -30.13
C ARG A 169 16.85 -8.20 -30.81
N ALA A 170 16.37 -9.44 -30.80
CA ALA A 170 15.03 -9.84 -31.23
C ALA A 170 13.93 -9.19 -30.37
N MET A 171 14.04 -9.27 -29.04
CA MET A 171 13.09 -8.64 -28.11
C MET A 171 13.07 -7.12 -28.24
N TYR A 172 14.23 -6.46 -28.33
CA TYR A 172 14.30 -5.01 -28.57
C TYR A 172 13.57 -4.58 -29.86
N GLN A 173 13.63 -5.39 -30.92
CA GLN A 173 12.90 -5.08 -32.16
C GLN A 173 11.40 -5.33 -32.02
N ALA A 174 10.98 -6.44 -31.39
CA ALA A 174 9.57 -6.72 -31.10
C ALA A 174 8.95 -5.58 -30.26
N MET A 175 9.67 -5.09 -29.25
CA MET A 175 9.26 -3.96 -28.44
C MET A 175 9.13 -2.65 -29.21
N LYS A 176 10.05 -2.38 -30.14
CA LYS A 176 9.98 -1.19 -31.00
C LYS A 176 8.76 -1.22 -31.93
N VAL A 177 8.27 -2.41 -32.25
CA VAL A 177 7.02 -2.62 -32.99
C VAL A 177 5.80 -2.46 -32.07
N MET A 178 5.80 -3.10 -30.89
CA MET A 178 4.71 -2.98 -29.90
C MET A 178 4.52 -1.54 -29.39
N GLY A 179 5.62 -0.80 -29.14
CA GLY A 179 5.56 0.59 -28.69
C GLY A 179 4.86 1.54 -29.67
N LYS A 180 4.78 1.18 -30.97
CA LYS A 180 4.00 1.95 -31.95
C LYS A 180 2.49 1.75 -31.84
N GLN A 181 2.05 0.66 -31.22
CA GLN A 181 0.64 0.31 -31.07
C GLN A 181 0.03 0.87 -29.78
N PHE A 182 0.82 0.97 -28.70
CA PHE A 182 0.35 1.52 -27.42
C PHE A 182 0.57 3.03 -27.27
N VAL A 183 1.51 3.61 -28.02
CA VAL A 183 1.76 5.05 -28.04
C VAL A 183 1.47 5.60 -29.41
N LEU A 184 0.61 6.60 -29.45
CA LEU A 184 0.26 7.24 -30.69
C LEU A 184 1.48 7.95 -31.29
N GLY A 185 2.31 8.61 -30.48
CA GLY A 185 3.57 9.21 -30.94
C GLY A 185 4.56 9.48 -29.80
N ARG A 186 5.86 9.54 -30.13
CA ARG A 186 6.92 9.80 -29.13
C ARG A 186 6.88 11.22 -28.56
N ASP A 187 6.26 12.12 -29.31
CA ASP A 187 5.96 13.48 -28.94
C ASP A 187 4.60 13.89 -29.53
N ILE A 188 4.09 15.04 -29.06
CA ILE A 188 2.76 15.53 -29.46
C ILE A 188 2.66 15.83 -30.97
N LYS A 189 3.76 16.19 -31.65
CA LYS A 189 3.76 16.48 -33.09
C LYS A 189 3.61 15.19 -33.89
N GLU A 190 4.33 14.14 -33.52
CA GLU A 190 4.19 12.81 -34.11
C GLU A 190 2.78 12.24 -33.89
N ALA A 191 2.24 12.41 -32.67
CA ALA A 191 0.90 11.98 -32.33
C ALA A 191 -0.16 12.66 -33.21
N LEU A 192 -0.14 14.01 -33.30
CA LEU A 192 -1.06 14.78 -34.14
C LEU A 192 -0.99 14.40 -35.62
N LYS A 193 0.21 14.16 -36.16
CA LYS A 193 0.37 13.70 -37.56
C LYS A 193 -0.34 12.37 -37.80
N ARG A 194 -0.28 11.45 -36.85
CA ARG A 194 -0.92 10.13 -36.93
C ARG A 194 -2.43 10.18 -36.64
N SER A 195 -2.91 11.22 -35.96
CA SER A 195 -4.35 11.47 -35.73
C SER A 195 -5.11 11.95 -36.96
N GLN A 196 -4.43 12.61 -37.89
CA GLN A 196 -5.06 13.29 -39.04
C GLN A 196 -6.03 12.41 -39.85
N PRO A 197 -5.73 11.13 -40.16
CA PRO A 197 -6.62 10.29 -40.97
C PRO A 197 -7.97 9.97 -40.32
N LEU A 198 -8.08 10.04 -38.99
CA LEU A 198 -9.30 9.68 -38.25
C LEU A 198 -10.20 10.90 -37.95
N PHE A 199 -9.66 12.13 -37.97
CA PHE A 199 -10.48 13.35 -37.85
C PHE A 199 -11.55 13.43 -38.92
N ASP A 200 -11.21 13.08 -40.17
CA ASP A 200 -12.14 13.09 -41.30
C ASP A 200 -13.21 11.98 -41.22
N LYS A 201 -13.08 11.03 -40.27
CA LYS A 201 -14.01 9.90 -40.07
C LYS A 201 -14.92 10.05 -38.84
N GLY A 202 -15.00 11.23 -38.25
CA GLY A 202 -15.85 11.49 -37.07
C GLY A 202 -15.22 11.10 -35.73
N TYR A 203 -13.91 10.86 -35.69
CA TYR A 203 -13.15 10.69 -34.46
C TYR A 203 -12.43 11.99 -34.07
N THR A 204 -12.11 12.12 -32.80
CA THR A 204 -11.18 13.14 -32.29
C THR A 204 -10.26 12.53 -31.24
N TYR A 205 -9.43 13.32 -30.56
CA TYR A 205 -8.41 12.80 -29.64
C TYR A 205 -8.41 13.55 -28.30
N SER A 206 -8.08 12.84 -27.22
CA SER A 206 -7.58 13.41 -25.96
C SER A 206 -6.15 12.93 -25.78
N TYR A 207 -5.18 13.84 -25.77
CA TYR A 207 -3.78 13.46 -25.63
C TYR A 207 -3.41 13.33 -24.16
N ASP A 208 -2.88 12.17 -23.78
CA ASP A 208 -2.34 11.85 -22.47
C ASP A 208 -0.82 11.87 -22.54
N MET A 209 -0.20 12.83 -21.84
CA MET A 209 1.25 13.04 -21.87
C MET A 209 2.03 12.07 -20.97
N LEU A 210 1.37 11.03 -20.42
CA LEU A 210 1.97 9.97 -19.60
C LEU A 210 2.62 10.41 -18.27
N GLY A 211 2.68 11.71 -17.97
CA GLY A 211 3.15 12.20 -16.67
C GLY A 211 2.19 11.82 -15.54
N GLU A 212 2.73 11.23 -14.49
CA GLU A 212 2.05 10.90 -13.23
C GLU A 212 3.07 10.87 -12.08
N ALA A 213 2.60 11.06 -10.84
CA ALA A 213 3.38 10.89 -9.61
C ALA A 213 4.75 11.59 -9.62
N ALA A 214 4.76 12.92 -9.76
CA ALA A 214 5.98 13.70 -9.60
C ALA A 214 6.59 13.43 -8.21
N CYS A 215 7.88 13.09 -8.16
CA CYS A 215 8.58 12.91 -6.88
C CYS A 215 9.26 14.21 -6.43
N THR A 216 9.54 15.12 -7.37
CA THR A 216 10.30 16.35 -7.14
C THR A 216 9.63 17.55 -7.80
N ARG A 217 10.01 18.77 -7.38
CA ARG A 217 9.58 20.00 -8.07
C ARG A 217 10.06 20.08 -9.52
N ASP A 218 11.23 19.53 -9.81
CA ASP A 218 11.77 19.48 -11.16
C ASP A 218 10.94 18.54 -12.05
N ASP A 219 10.48 17.40 -11.53
CA ASP A 219 9.54 16.53 -12.24
C ASP A 219 8.22 17.25 -12.51
N ALA A 220 7.64 17.88 -11.48
CA ALA A 220 6.38 18.62 -11.60
C ALA A 220 6.48 19.73 -12.63
N LYS A 221 7.61 20.46 -12.65
CA LYS A 221 7.91 21.47 -13.67
C LYS A 221 8.06 20.86 -15.07
N GLY A 222 8.76 19.73 -15.18
CA GLY A 222 8.93 19.01 -16.44
C GLY A 222 7.60 18.63 -17.06
N TYR A 223 6.71 18.02 -16.26
CA TYR A 223 5.36 17.65 -16.67
C TYR A 223 4.48 18.86 -17.00
N PHE A 224 4.54 19.93 -16.20
CA PHE A 224 3.87 21.19 -16.52
C PHE A 224 4.28 21.71 -17.90
N ASP A 225 5.59 21.76 -18.18
CA ASP A 225 6.13 22.26 -19.43
C ASP A 225 5.70 21.36 -20.62
N ASP A 226 5.60 20.04 -20.42
CA ASP A 226 5.07 19.09 -21.39
C ASP A 226 3.57 19.32 -21.68
N TYR A 227 2.74 19.50 -20.66
CA TYR A 227 1.33 19.83 -20.84
C TYR A 227 1.15 21.17 -21.55
N ALA A 228 1.89 22.21 -21.16
CA ALA A 228 1.83 23.51 -21.81
C ALA A 228 2.25 23.44 -23.30
N ARG A 229 3.29 22.66 -23.63
CA ARG A 229 3.67 22.38 -25.03
C ARG A 229 2.58 21.63 -25.78
N ALA A 230 1.97 20.63 -25.15
CA ALA A 230 0.91 19.85 -25.76
C ALA A 230 -0.31 20.73 -26.08
N ILE A 231 -0.78 21.51 -25.11
CA ILE A 231 -1.90 22.46 -25.28
C ILE A 231 -1.63 23.43 -26.44
N ARG A 232 -0.43 24.03 -26.50
CA ARG A 232 -0.06 24.93 -27.61
C ARG A 232 -0.15 24.26 -28.98
N THR A 233 0.45 23.08 -29.10
CA THR A 233 0.51 22.34 -30.36
C THR A 233 -0.88 21.83 -30.81
N VAL A 234 -1.70 21.38 -29.86
CA VAL A 234 -3.06 20.93 -30.10
C VAL A 234 -3.96 22.09 -30.54
N GLY A 235 -3.80 23.27 -29.93
CA GLY A 235 -4.53 24.49 -30.29
C GLY A 235 -4.22 24.97 -31.72
N GLU A 236 -2.94 25.00 -32.10
CA GLU A 236 -2.52 25.34 -33.46
C GLU A 236 -3.08 24.38 -34.52
N THR A 237 -3.16 23.09 -34.18
CA THR A 237 -3.72 22.07 -35.08
C THR A 237 -5.23 22.18 -35.18
N SER A 238 -5.92 22.44 -34.07
CA SER A 238 -7.38 22.59 -34.01
C SER A 238 -7.87 23.71 -34.93
N ARG A 239 -7.13 24.81 -35.06
CA ARG A 239 -7.43 25.93 -35.97
C ARG A 239 -7.34 25.56 -37.46
N LYS A 240 -6.68 24.45 -37.80
CA LYS A 240 -6.50 23.96 -39.18
C LYS A 240 -7.49 22.86 -39.55
N LEU A 241 -8.29 22.39 -38.59
CA LEU A 241 -9.32 21.38 -38.85
C LEU A 241 -10.48 21.98 -39.65
N LYS A 242 -11.17 21.12 -40.41
CA LYS A 242 -12.35 21.54 -41.19
C LYS A 242 -13.47 21.97 -40.24
N GLU A 243 -14.31 22.89 -40.73
CA GLU A 243 -15.50 23.33 -40.00
C GLU A 243 -16.42 22.13 -39.71
N GLY A 244 -16.82 21.96 -38.45
CA GLY A 244 -17.62 20.82 -37.98
C GLY A 244 -16.82 19.61 -37.48
N THR A 245 -15.48 19.59 -37.59
CA THR A 245 -14.66 18.55 -36.96
C THR A 245 -14.50 18.81 -35.45
N PRO A 246 -14.81 17.84 -34.57
CA PRO A 246 -14.65 18.02 -33.13
C PRO A 246 -13.19 18.23 -32.73
N SER A 247 -12.92 19.31 -31.99
CA SER A 247 -11.55 19.67 -31.60
C SER A 247 -10.93 18.65 -30.62
N PRO A 248 -9.65 18.32 -30.78
CA PRO A 248 -8.92 17.52 -29.81
C PRO A 248 -8.76 18.23 -28.46
N SER A 249 -8.49 17.46 -27.41
CA SER A 249 -8.30 17.89 -26.02
C SER A 249 -7.00 17.36 -25.44
N VAL A 250 -6.65 17.81 -24.24
CA VAL A 250 -5.51 17.31 -23.45
C VAL A 250 -6.02 16.78 -22.12
N SER A 251 -5.52 15.59 -21.72
CA SER A 251 -5.72 15.04 -20.38
C SER A 251 -4.51 15.35 -19.50
N ILE A 252 -4.76 15.76 -18.27
CA ILE A 252 -3.73 16.06 -17.27
C ILE A 252 -3.98 15.25 -15.99
N LYS A 253 -2.91 14.90 -15.26
CA LYS A 253 -2.99 14.29 -13.93
C LYS A 253 -2.49 15.28 -12.89
N LEU A 254 -3.16 15.34 -11.74
CA LEU A 254 -2.82 16.28 -10.68
C LEU A 254 -1.53 15.87 -9.96
N SER A 255 -1.32 14.57 -9.77
CA SER A 255 -0.07 14.03 -9.22
C SER A 255 1.18 14.36 -10.05
N ALA A 256 1.04 14.63 -11.34
CA ALA A 256 2.14 15.05 -12.20
C ALA A 256 2.53 16.52 -11.99
N LEU A 257 1.67 17.32 -11.35
CA LEU A 257 1.84 18.78 -11.25
C LEU A 257 2.23 19.24 -9.85
N HIS A 258 2.29 18.32 -8.87
CA HIS A 258 2.72 18.64 -7.52
C HIS A 258 3.32 17.40 -6.85
N PRO A 259 4.53 17.49 -6.26
CA PRO A 259 5.19 16.34 -5.68
C PRO A 259 4.51 15.80 -4.41
N ARG A 260 3.73 16.64 -3.74
CA ARG A 260 2.98 16.30 -2.52
C ARG A 260 1.48 16.46 -2.68
N TYR A 261 0.92 15.81 -3.71
CA TYR A 261 -0.51 15.84 -3.99
C TYR A 261 -1.28 14.89 -3.05
N GLU A 262 -1.56 15.36 -1.85
CA GLU A 262 -2.22 14.61 -0.78
C GLU A 262 -2.94 15.53 0.21
N PHE A 263 -3.88 14.99 0.99
CA PHE A 263 -4.75 15.76 1.87
C PHE A 263 -4.00 16.45 3.03
N GLY A 264 -2.96 15.80 3.59
CA GLY A 264 -2.11 16.43 4.62
C GLY A 264 -1.43 17.72 4.14
N ARG A 265 -1.28 17.91 2.82
CA ARG A 265 -0.70 19.11 2.21
C ARG A 265 -1.75 20.04 1.61
N ARG A 266 -3.00 19.96 2.06
CA ARG A 266 -4.14 20.68 1.48
C ARG A 266 -3.88 22.17 1.25
N GLU A 267 -3.36 22.91 2.22
CA GLU A 267 -3.09 24.35 2.05
C GLU A 267 -2.07 24.60 0.92
N GLN A 268 -0.95 23.87 0.95
CA GLN A 268 0.10 23.94 -0.06
C GLN A 268 -0.43 23.58 -1.45
N VAL A 269 -1.22 22.50 -1.55
CA VAL A 269 -1.85 22.04 -2.79
C VAL A 269 -2.81 23.09 -3.34
N LEU A 270 -3.67 23.68 -2.49
CA LEU A 270 -4.63 24.70 -2.90
C LEU A 270 -3.99 26.03 -3.30
N GLU A 271 -2.74 26.27 -2.92
CA GLU A 271 -1.93 27.39 -3.40
C GLU A 271 -1.16 27.03 -4.68
N GLU A 272 -0.25 26.07 -4.59
CA GLU A 272 0.76 25.76 -5.61
C GLU A 272 0.18 24.99 -6.81
N LEU A 273 -0.58 23.92 -6.54
CA LEU A 273 -1.15 23.09 -7.61
C LEU A 273 -2.29 23.82 -8.32
N VAL A 274 -3.15 24.52 -7.58
CA VAL A 274 -4.22 25.35 -8.18
C VAL A 274 -3.61 26.43 -9.08
N ALA A 275 -2.54 27.10 -8.66
CA ALA A 275 -1.85 28.07 -9.51
C ALA A 275 -1.36 27.45 -10.82
N SER A 276 -0.70 26.29 -10.75
CA SER A 276 -0.20 25.57 -11.92
C SER A 276 -1.33 25.15 -12.87
N VAL A 277 -2.43 24.59 -12.34
CA VAL A 277 -3.58 24.17 -13.15
C VAL A 277 -4.31 25.38 -13.75
N ARG A 278 -4.43 26.50 -13.02
CA ARG A 278 -4.99 27.75 -13.55
C ARG A 278 -4.17 28.31 -14.71
N GLU A 279 -2.84 28.23 -14.65
CA GLU A 279 -1.98 28.66 -15.75
C GLU A 279 -2.20 27.80 -17.01
N LEU A 280 -2.23 26.47 -16.87
CA LEU A 280 -2.55 25.57 -17.98
C LEU A 280 -3.94 25.84 -18.56
N ALA A 281 -4.94 26.07 -17.70
CA ALA A 281 -6.30 26.43 -18.11
C ALA A 281 -6.33 27.77 -18.86
N GLY A 282 -5.52 28.75 -18.45
CA GLY A 282 -5.37 30.04 -19.15
C GLY A 282 -4.84 29.86 -20.57
N ILE A 283 -3.72 29.14 -20.72
CA ILE A 283 -3.13 28.81 -22.04
C ILE A 283 -4.15 28.08 -22.91
N ALA A 284 -4.87 27.11 -22.32
CA ALA A 284 -5.85 26.32 -23.03
C ALA A 284 -7.08 27.14 -23.46
N ARG A 285 -7.54 28.09 -22.64
CA ARG A 285 -8.63 29.00 -22.99
C ARG A 285 -8.27 29.91 -24.15
N GLU A 286 -7.09 30.53 -24.14
CA GLU A 286 -6.59 31.38 -25.24
C GLU A 286 -6.54 30.64 -26.58
N LEU A 287 -6.25 29.34 -26.52
CA LEU A 287 -6.13 28.47 -27.69
C LEU A 287 -7.38 27.64 -27.98
N ASN A 288 -8.42 27.77 -27.15
CA ASN A 288 -9.69 27.04 -27.24
C ASN A 288 -9.56 25.49 -27.19
N VAL A 289 -8.60 24.98 -26.41
CA VAL A 289 -8.31 23.55 -26.23
C VAL A 289 -8.97 23.04 -24.96
N ALA A 290 -9.79 21.99 -25.03
CA ALA A 290 -10.39 21.44 -23.81
C ALA A 290 -9.34 20.70 -22.96
N ILE A 291 -9.45 20.87 -21.63
CA ILE A 291 -8.64 20.15 -20.63
C ILE A 291 -9.56 19.20 -19.85
N THR A 292 -9.09 17.98 -19.62
CA THR A 292 -9.74 17.02 -18.71
C THR A 292 -8.76 16.61 -17.63
N ILE A 293 -9.11 16.83 -16.37
CA ILE A 293 -8.37 16.28 -15.22
C ILE A 293 -8.73 14.81 -15.06
N ASP A 294 -7.72 13.93 -15.16
CA ASP A 294 -7.90 12.50 -14.93
C ASP A 294 -8.11 12.19 -13.44
N ALA A 295 -8.83 11.09 -13.16
CA ALA A 295 -9.06 10.59 -11.82
C ALA A 295 -8.02 9.52 -11.47
N GLU A 296 -7.49 9.60 -10.26
CA GLU A 296 -6.38 8.77 -9.75
C GLU A 296 -6.88 7.82 -8.65
N GLU A 297 -6.11 7.60 -7.58
CA GLU A 297 -6.53 6.83 -6.41
C GLU A 297 -7.72 7.50 -5.72
N VAL A 298 -8.62 6.70 -5.14
CA VAL A 298 -9.87 7.21 -4.60
C VAL A 298 -9.63 8.09 -3.36
N ASP A 299 -8.54 7.90 -2.63
CA ASP A 299 -8.13 8.75 -1.51
C ASP A 299 -7.83 10.20 -1.92
N ARG A 300 -7.48 10.43 -3.19
CA ARG A 300 -7.26 11.77 -3.75
C ARG A 300 -8.54 12.44 -4.24
N LEU A 301 -9.69 11.77 -4.21
CA LEU A 301 -10.92 12.32 -4.79
C LEU A 301 -11.34 13.64 -4.13
N GLU A 302 -11.34 13.74 -2.81
CA GLU A 302 -11.79 14.95 -2.10
C GLU A 302 -10.90 16.15 -2.43
N ILE A 303 -9.58 16.02 -2.27
CA ILE A 303 -8.63 17.09 -2.61
C ILE A 303 -8.67 17.43 -4.11
N SER A 304 -8.91 16.45 -4.99
CA SER A 304 -9.08 16.70 -6.44
C SER A 304 -10.30 17.60 -6.73
N LEU A 305 -11.40 17.41 -5.99
CA LEU A 305 -12.64 18.17 -6.17
C LEU A 305 -12.49 19.59 -5.64
N GLU A 306 -11.69 19.79 -4.59
CA GLU A 306 -11.33 21.12 -4.10
C GLU A 306 -10.46 21.88 -5.11
N VAL A 307 -9.40 21.25 -5.62
CA VAL A 307 -8.56 21.82 -6.69
C VAL A 307 -9.39 22.13 -7.93
N PHE A 308 -10.25 21.19 -8.35
CA PHE A 308 -11.14 21.38 -9.48
C PHE A 308 -12.07 22.59 -9.27
N ARG A 309 -12.75 22.69 -8.12
CA ARG A 309 -13.66 23.81 -7.81
C ARG A 309 -12.91 25.14 -7.81
N ALA A 310 -11.75 25.22 -7.16
CA ALA A 310 -10.95 26.44 -7.09
C ALA A 310 -10.53 26.95 -8.48
N VAL A 311 -10.16 26.05 -9.40
CA VAL A 311 -9.83 26.40 -10.78
C VAL A 311 -11.09 26.73 -11.60
N TYR A 312 -12.13 25.89 -11.48
CA TYR A 312 -13.38 26.00 -12.25
C TYR A 312 -14.12 27.32 -11.96
N GLU A 313 -14.22 27.72 -10.69
CA GLU A 313 -14.92 28.94 -10.25
C GLU A 313 -14.11 30.24 -10.49
N SER A 314 -12.83 30.10 -10.89
CA SER A 314 -11.96 31.24 -11.18
C SER A 314 -12.35 31.98 -12.46
N ASP A 315 -11.97 33.26 -12.56
CA ASP A 315 -12.19 34.07 -13.76
C ASP A 315 -11.56 33.45 -15.02
N THR A 316 -10.52 32.62 -14.85
CA THR A 316 -9.86 31.89 -15.92
C THR A 316 -10.78 30.88 -16.60
N CYS A 317 -11.68 30.21 -15.86
CA CYS A 317 -12.56 29.17 -16.40
C CYS A 317 -14.00 29.61 -16.61
N ARG A 318 -14.44 30.68 -15.93
CA ARG A 318 -15.81 31.20 -16.06
C ARG A 318 -16.14 31.60 -17.50
N GLY A 319 -17.28 31.13 -17.99
CA GLY A 319 -17.78 31.29 -19.35
C GLY A 319 -17.09 30.39 -20.39
N TRP A 320 -16.17 29.49 -20.00
CA TRP A 320 -15.35 28.75 -20.97
C TRP A 320 -15.95 27.42 -21.44
N GLY A 321 -16.59 26.67 -20.54
CA GLY A 321 -17.28 25.41 -20.86
C GLY A 321 -16.40 24.26 -21.37
N LYS A 322 -15.08 24.33 -21.17
CA LYS A 322 -14.09 23.36 -21.70
C LYS A 322 -13.08 22.84 -20.67
N PHE A 323 -13.30 23.16 -19.40
CA PHE A 323 -12.54 22.63 -18.27
C PHE A 323 -13.33 21.50 -17.62
N GLY A 324 -12.82 20.28 -17.74
CA GLY A 324 -13.53 19.06 -17.35
C GLY A 324 -12.73 18.15 -16.43
N LEU A 325 -13.38 17.07 -15.98
CA LEU A 325 -12.75 16.05 -15.14
C LEU A 325 -13.33 14.65 -15.37
N VAL A 326 -12.64 13.65 -14.82
CA VAL A 326 -13.05 12.23 -14.83
C VAL A 326 -13.76 11.86 -13.52
N VAL A 327 -14.79 11.01 -13.61
CA VAL A 327 -15.44 10.35 -12.45
C VAL A 327 -15.43 8.84 -12.65
N GLN A 328 -15.04 8.10 -11.61
CA GLN A 328 -14.87 6.65 -11.63
C GLN A 328 -16.10 5.93 -11.05
N ALA A 329 -16.86 5.23 -11.90
CA ALA A 329 -18.09 4.54 -11.51
C ALA A 329 -17.91 3.31 -10.61
N TYR A 330 -16.69 2.78 -10.51
CA TYR A 330 -16.36 1.67 -9.59
C TYR A 330 -16.36 2.09 -8.13
N SER A 331 -16.34 3.40 -7.84
CA SER A 331 -16.32 3.93 -6.49
C SER A 331 -17.76 4.11 -6.02
N THR A 332 -17.98 3.83 -4.74
CA THR A 332 -19.25 4.06 -4.05
C THR A 332 -19.66 5.55 -4.07
N ARG A 333 -18.69 6.45 -4.26
CA ARG A 333 -18.86 7.91 -4.30
C ARG A 333 -19.25 8.48 -5.67
N ALA A 334 -19.26 7.68 -6.73
CA ALA A 334 -19.43 8.17 -8.10
C ALA A 334 -20.67 9.08 -8.28
N LEU A 335 -21.85 8.60 -7.88
CA LEU A 335 -23.10 9.37 -8.02
C LEU A 335 -23.16 10.61 -7.10
N PRO A 336 -22.80 10.54 -5.80
CA PRO A 336 -22.61 11.74 -4.97
C PRO A 336 -21.70 12.78 -5.63
N THR A 337 -20.57 12.36 -6.22
CA THR A 337 -19.65 13.26 -6.93
C THR A 337 -20.33 13.93 -8.13
N LEU A 338 -21.10 13.18 -8.92
CA LEU A 338 -21.86 13.76 -10.04
C LEU A 338 -22.91 14.78 -9.57
N GLN A 339 -23.54 14.56 -8.41
CA GLN A 339 -24.50 15.51 -7.84
C GLN A 339 -23.82 16.79 -7.39
N TYR A 340 -22.66 16.69 -6.72
CA TYR A 340 -21.83 17.83 -6.35
C TYR A 340 -21.39 18.64 -7.57
N LEU A 341 -20.85 17.98 -8.60
CA LEU A 341 -20.39 18.62 -9.83
C LEU A 341 -21.55 19.31 -10.57
N ASN A 342 -22.72 18.67 -10.62
CA ASN A 342 -23.91 19.29 -11.22
C ASN A 342 -24.33 20.57 -10.48
N ARG A 343 -24.18 20.59 -9.14
CA ARG A 343 -24.52 21.75 -8.33
C ARG A 343 -23.59 22.94 -8.56
N ILE A 344 -22.28 22.70 -8.58
CA ILE A 344 -21.32 23.79 -8.83
C ILE A 344 -21.44 24.32 -10.27
N ALA A 345 -21.78 23.46 -11.24
CA ALA A 345 -22.07 23.89 -12.61
C ALA A 345 -23.33 24.77 -12.69
N ASP A 346 -24.40 24.38 -12.00
CA ASP A 346 -25.64 25.17 -11.90
C ASP A 346 -25.39 26.56 -11.31
N LEU A 347 -24.56 26.65 -10.27
CA LEU A 347 -24.23 27.92 -9.61
C LEU A 347 -23.34 28.82 -10.47
N GLN A 348 -22.39 28.25 -11.21
CA GLN A 348 -21.52 29.02 -12.10
C GLN A 348 -22.25 29.45 -13.40
N GLY A 349 -23.20 28.63 -13.87
CA GLY A 349 -23.91 28.88 -15.12
C GLY A 349 -23.17 28.40 -16.38
N ASP A 350 -22.17 27.54 -16.22
CA ASP A 350 -21.38 26.94 -17.31
C ASP A 350 -21.52 25.42 -17.33
N GLU A 351 -21.24 24.82 -18.48
CA GLU A 351 -21.25 23.36 -18.65
C GLU A 351 -19.87 22.74 -18.34
N ILE A 352 -19.86 21.63 -17.58
CA ILE A 352 -18.65 20.83 -17.28
C ILE A 352 -18.57 19.65 -18.27
N PRO A 353 -17.53 19.54 -19.10
CA PRO A 353 -17.20 18.30 -19.79
C PRO A 353 -16.81 17.22 -18.79
N LEU A 354 -17.55 16.13 -18.71
CA LEU A 354 -17.36 15.09 -17.70
C LEU A 354 -17.15 13.73 -18.33
N ARG A 355 -15.97 13.15 -18.10
CA ARG A 355 -15.66 11.79 -18.51
C ARG A 355 -16.08 10.78 -17.45
N LEU A 356 -17.03 9.92 -17.76
CA LEU A 356 -17.38 8.79 -16.93
C LEU A 356 -16.55 7.57 -17.36
N VAL A 357 -15.77 7.02 -16.42
CA VAL A 357 -15.01 5.77 -16.59
C VAL A 357 -15.50 4.74 -15.56
N LYS A 358 -15.05 3.48 -15.67
CA LYS A 358 -15.21 2.53 -14.56
C LYS A 358 -14.22 2.83 -13.43
N GLY A 359 -12.93 2.66 -13.68
CA GLY A 359 -11.85 2.88 -12.72
C GLY A 359 -10.62 2.02 -13.08
N ALA A 360 -9.43 2.41 -12.63
CA ALA A 360 -8.16 1.82 -13.06
C ALA A 360 -7.24 1.36 -11.91
N TYR A 361 -7.66 1.51 -10.64
CA TYR A 361 -6.84 1.25 -9.46
C TYR A 361 -7.42 0.17 -8.53
N TRP A 362 -8.39 -0.62 -9.01
CA TRP A 362 -9.26 -1.44 -8.16
C TRP A 362 -8.52 -2.36 -7.18
N ASP A 363 -7.47 -3.04 -7.64
CA ASP A 363 -6.67 -3.96 -6.81
C ASP A 363 -5.89 -3.22 -5.72
N SER A 364 -5.34 -2.06 -6.05
CA SER A 364 -4.65 -1.17 -5.11
C SER A 364 -5.61 -0.67 -4.04
N GLU A 365 -6.84 -0.27 -4.43
CA GLU A 365 -7.87 0.17 -3.46
C GLU A 365 -8.27 -0.95 -2.49
N ILE A 366 -8.36 -2.20 -2.96
CA ILE A 366 -8.62 -3.37 -2.09
C ILE A 366 -7.45 -3.57 -1.13
N LYS A 367 -6.21 -3.58 -1.64
CA LYS A 367 -5.01 -3.78 -0.83
C LYS A 367 -4.86 -2.71 0.23
N GLU A 368 -4.93 -1.44 -0.15
CA GLU A 368 -4.76 -0.30 0.76
C GLU A 368 -5.84 -0.28 1.83
N SER A 369 -7.10 -0.58 1.49
CA SER A 369 -8.17 -0.70 2.49
C SER A 369 -7.90 -1.82 3.51
N GLN A 370 -7.35 -2.95 3.06
CA GLN A 370 -6.96 -4.07 3.94
C GLN A 370 -5.78 -3.68 4.85
N GLU A 371 -4.75 -3.03 4.30
CA GLU A 371 -3.59 -2.55 5.04
C GLU A 371 -3.99 -1.49 6.07
N LEU A 372 -4.85 -0.54 5.70
CA LEU A 372 -5.38 0.51 6.59
C LEU A 372 -6.31 -0.04 7.67
N GLY A 373 -6.93 -1.21 7.48
CA GLY A 373 -7.86 -1.79 8.46
C GLY A 373 -9.18 -1.01 8.61
N VAL A 374 -9.60 -0.31 7.55
CA VAL A 374 -10.89 0.41 7.50
C VAL A 374 -12.08 -0.54 7.40
N GLU A 375 -13.30 -0.11 7.69
CA GLU A 375 -14.44 -1.04 7.85
C GLU A 375 -14.90 -1.76 6.56
N GLY A 376 -14.54 -1.22 5.39
CA GLY A 376 -14.98 -1.76 4.10
C GLY A 376 -14.13 -1.25 2.94
N TYR A 377 -14.71 -1.22 1.75
CA TYR A 377 -14.03 -0.82 0.52
C TYR A 377 -14.69 0.43 -0.10
N PRO A 378 -13.89 1.41 -0.58
CA PRO A 378 -14.40 2.59 -1.30
C PRO A 378 -14.76 2.31 -2.76
N VAL A 379 -14.62 1.04 -3.18
CA VAL A 379 -14.92 0.51 -4.50
C VAL A 379 -15.78 -0.75 -4.38
N PHE A 380 -16.59 -1.01 -5.41
CA PHE A 380 -17.42 -2.22 -5.45
C PHE A 380 -16.55 -3.48 -5.59
N THR A 381 -16.89 -4.54 -4.87
CA THR A 381 -16.13 -5.81 -4.86
C THR A 381 -16.58 -6.79 -5.96
N ARG A 382 -17.64 -6.45 -6.69
CA ARG A 382 -18.07 -7.15 -7.91
C ARG A 382 -18.05 -6.24 -9.12
N LYS A 383 -17.55 -6.78 -10.25
CA LYS A 383 -17.59 -6.11 -11.55
C LYS A 383 -19.02 -5.73 -11.97
N ALA A 384 -20.01 -6.60 -11.74
CA ALA A 384 -21.41 -6.31 -12.10
C ALA A 384 -22.00 -5.15 -11.27
N SER A 385 -21.58 -4.97 -10.01
CA SER A 385 -21.95 -3.80 -9.19
C SER A 385 -21.39 -2.50 -9.78
N THR A 386 -20.12 -2.51 -10.23
CA THR A 386 -19.53 -1.40 -10.99
C THR A 386 -20.31 -1.09 -12.27
N ASP A 387 -20.73 -2.12 -13.02
CA ASP A 387 -21.54 -1.91 -14.23
C ASP A 387 -22.90 -1.28 -13.89
N VAL A 388 -23.58 -1.72 -12.83
CA VAL A 388 -24.84 -1.09 -12.37
C VAL A 388 -24.61 0.37 -11.98
N SER A 389 -23.58 0.66 -11.17
CA SER A 389 -23.22 2.03 -10.80
C SER A 389 -22.96 2.91 -12.03
N TYR A 390 -22.22 2.40 -13.02
CA TYR A 390 -21.96 3.08 -14.29
C TYR A 390 -23.27 3.40 -15.01
N LEU A 391 -24.20 2.44 -15.12
CA LEU A 391 -25.50 2.66 -15.78
C LEU A 391 -26.41 3.64 -15.03
N VAL A 392 -26.37 3.66 -13.69
CA VAL A 392 -27.07 4.67 -12.89
C VAL A 392 -26.48 6.06 -13.16
N CYS A 393 -25.15 6.17 -13.20
CA CYS A 393 -24.45 7.40 -13.55
C CYS A 393 -24.81 7.87 -14.97
N VAL A 394 -24.88 6.95 -15.95
CA VAL A 394 -25.35 7.25 -17.32
C VAL A 394 -26.76 7.84 -17.30
N ARG A 395 -27.70 7.25 -16.56
CA ARG A 395 -29.06 7.78 -16.46
C ARG A 395 -29.11 9.18 -15.86
N PHE A 396 -28.34 9.43 -14.80
CA PHE A 396 -28.23 10.77 -14.21
C PHE A 396 -27.63 11.78 -15.19
N LEU A 397 -26.54 11.40 -15.85
CA LEU A 397 -25.84 12.18 -16.86
C LEU A 397 -26.62 12.35 -18.16
N LEU A 398 -27.66 11.58 -18.44
CA LEU A 398 -28.53 11.78 -19.60
C LEU A 398 -29.87 12.44 -19.23
N SER A 399 -30.19 12.57 -17.94
CA SER A 399 -31.43 13.20 -17.46
C SER A 399 -31.50 14.71 -17.65
N GLU A 400 -32.72 15.28 -17.69
CA GLU A 400 -32.95 16.73 -17.78
C GLU A 400 -32.27 17.55 -16.67
N ASN A 401 -32.02 16.95 -15.50
CA ASN A 401 -31.38 17.62 -14.37
C ASN A 401 -29.97 18.12 -14.67
N THR A 402 -29.26 17.48 -15.61
CA THR A 402 -27.87 17.81 -15.94
C THR A 402 -27.74 18.56 -17.27
N ARG A 403 -28.84 18.83 -17.97
CA ARG A 403 -28.85 19.55 -19.26
C ARG A 403 -28.35 20.98 -19.06
N GLY A 404 -27.37 21.41 -19.87
CA GLY A 404 -26.74 22.72 -19.80
C GLY A 404 -25.76 22.90 -18.63
N ARG A 405 -25.51 21.83 -17.85
CA ARG A 405 -24.61 21.82 -16.70
C ARG A 405 -23.48 20.81 -16.87
N ILE A 406 -23.78 19.65 -17.45
CA ILE A 406 -22.78 18.61 -17.69
C ILE A 406 -22.88 18.12 -19.13
N TYR A 407 -21.75 18.18 -19.84
CA TYR A 407 -21.53 17.54 -21.14
C TYR A 407 -20.97 16.12 -20.93
N PRO A 408 -21.75 15.06 -21.15
CA PRO A 408 -21.32 13.69 -20.82
C PRO A 408 -20.35 13.13 -21.87
N GLN A 409 -19.28 12.51 -21.38
CA GLN A 409 -18.29 11.78 -22.18
C GLN A 409 -18.17 10.35 -21.65
N PHE A 410 -18.68 9.36 -22.39
CA PHE A 410 -18.75 7.97 -21.90
C PHE A 410 -17.55 7.14 -22.39
N ALA A 411 -16.62 6.82 -21.49
CA ALA A 411 -15.43 6.04 -21.77
C ALA A 411 -15.62 4.56 -21.39
N THR A 412 -15.83 3.67 -22.37
CA THR A 412 -16.09 2.25 -22.10
C THR A 412 -15.95 1.36 -23.33
N HIS A 413 -15.30 0.21 -23.20
CA HIS A 413 -15.25 -0.79 -24.28
C HIS A 413 -16.27 -1.91 -24.12
N ASN A 414 -17.24 -1.76 -23.21
CA ASN A 414 -18.30 -2.75 -22.99
C ASN A 414 -19.47 -2.49 -23.94
N ALA A 415 -19.71 -3.40 -24.89
CA ALA A 415 -20.79 -3.26 -25.87
C ALA A 415 -22.19 -3.25 -25.24
N HIS A 416 -22.44 -3.98 -24.14
CA HIS A 416 -23.71 -3.89 -23.41
C HIS A 416 -23.91 -2.48 -22.84
N THR A 417 -22.86 -1.90 -22.25
CA THR A 417 -22.90 -0.53 -21.73
C THR A 417 -23.16 0.49 -22.85
N ILE A 418 -22.50 0.35 -24.00
CA ILE A 418 -22.71 1.20 -25.18
C ILE A 418 -24.15 1.06 -25.69
N SER A 419 -24.66 -0.16 -25.85
CA SER A 419 -26.04 -0.41 -26.28
C SER A 419 -27.05 0.23 -25.32
N THR A 420 -26.78 0.21 -24.02
CA THR A 420 -27.63 0.86 -23.01
C THR A 420 -27.61 2.38 -23.16
N ILE A 421 -26.43 2.98 -23.34
CA ILE A 421 -26.29 4.43 -23.58
C ILE A 421 -27.07 4.84 -24.84
N LEU A 422 -26.90 4.09 -25.93
CA LEU A 422 -27.60 4.32 -27.20
C LEU A 422 -29.12 4.14 -27.06
N ASP A 423 -29.58 3.16 -26.30
CA ASP A 423 -31.01 2.95 -26.03
C ASP A 423 -31.62 4.14 -25.29
N VAL A 424 -30.96 4.61 -24.22
CA VAL A 424 -31.41 5.77 -23.45
C VAL A 424 -31.36 7.05 -24.29
N ALA A 425 -30.27 7.29 -25.01
CA ALA A 425 -30.09 8.50 -25.80
C ALA A 425 -31.04 8.61 -27.00
N ASN A 426 -31.45 7.48 -27.59
CA ASN A 426 -32.38 7.45 -28.73
C ASN A 426 -33.87 7.45 -28.31
N ALA A 427 -34.19 7.25 -27.03
CA ALA A 427 -35.58 7.13 -26.54
C ALA A 427 -36.27 8.48 -26.22
N GLY A 428 -35.52 9.59 -26.20
CA GLY A 428 -36.03 10.92 -25.80
C GLY A 428 -35.60 12.06 -26.74
N GLU A 429 -35.69 13.30 -26.26
CA GLU A 429 -35.13 14.45 -26.98
C GLU A 429 -33.61 14.33 -27.09
N THR A 430 -33.07 14.61 -28.28
CA THR A 430 -31.64 14.45 -28.57
C THR A 430 -30.79 15.24 -27.57
N ARG A 431 -30.10 14.52 -26.68
CA ARG A 431 -29.05 15.06 -25.82
C ARG A 431 -27.70 14.87 -26.50
N GLN A 432 -26.88 15.91 -26.51
CA GLN A 432 -25.50 15.81 -27.00
C GLN A 432 -24.62 15.14 -25.96
N PHE A 433 -23.79 14.21 -26.41
CA PHE A 433 -22.77 13.51 -25.64
C PHE A 433 -21.68 13.01 -26.59
N GLU A 434 -20.56 12.55 -26.05
CA GLU A 434 -19.57 11.81 -26.82
C GLU A 434 -19.26 10.46 -26.19
N PHE A 435 -18.78 9.54 -27.01
CA PHE A 435 -18.09 8.36 -26.53
C PHE A 435 -16.59 8.61 -26.44
N GLN A 436 -15.89 7.82 -25.63
CA GLN A 436 -14.45 7.78 -25.63
C GLN A 436 -13.90 6.36 -25.61
N ARG A 437 -12.78 6.16 -26.29
CA ARG A 437 -12.06 4.88 -26.36
C ARG A 437 -10.57 5.09 -26.20
N LEU A 438 -9.85 4.04 -25.89
CA LEU A 438 -8.38 4.05 -25.89
C LEU A 438 -7.83 3.86 -27.30
N HIS A 439 -6.67 4.46 -27.57
CA HIS A 439 -5.90 4.17 -28.78
C HIS A 439 -5.49 2.68 -28.82
N GLY A 440 -5.51 2.08 -30.01
CA GLY A 440 -5.23 0.65 -30.21
C GLY A 440 -6.33 -0.29 -29.71
N MET A 441 -7.50 0.22 -29.30
CA MET A 441 -8.57 -0.62 -28.74
C MET A 441 -9.97 -0.20 -29.18
N GLY A 442 -10.83 -1.18 -29.45
CA GLY A 442 -12.27 -0.98 -29.68
C GLY A 442 -12.63 -0.26 -30.98
N GLU A 443 -11.78 -0.32 -32.01
CA GLU A 443 -12.04 0.37 -33.29
C GLU A 443 -13.32 -0.11 -33.97
N ALA A 444 -13.46 -1.42 -34.22
CA ALA A 444 -14.67 -2.01 -34.80
C ALA A 444 -15.92 -1.75 -33.96
N LEU A 445 -15.80 -1.81 -32.63
CA LEU A 445 -16.89 -1.53 -31.69
C LEU A 445 -17.45 -0.13 -31.89
N TYR A 446 -16.59 0.88 -31.96
CA TYR A 446 -17.01 2.27 -32.10
C TYR A 446 -17.43 2.64 -33.52
N GLU A 447 -16.85 2.00 -34.53
CA GLU A 447 -17.34 2.14 -35.92
C GLU A 447 -18.80 1.66 -36.03
N ALA A 448 -19.14 0.53 -35.41
CA ALA A 448 -20.50 0.02 -35.38
C ALA A 448 -21.44 0.84 -34.46
N ALA A 449 -20.94 1.32 -33.31
CA ALA A 449 -21.73 2.11 -32.36
C ALA A 449 -22.10 3.50 -32.91
N LEU A 450 -21.16 4.20 -33.57
CA LEU A 450 -21.39 5.54 -34.11
C LEU A 450 -22.45 5.55 -35.23
N LYS A 451 -22.58 4.46 -36.00
CA LYS A 451 -23.68 4.30 -36.99
C LYS A 451 -25.08 4.31 -36.34
N ARG A 452 -25.17 3.95 -35.06
CA ARG A 452 -26.41 3.85 -34.28
C ARG A 452 -26.64 5.02 -33.32
N ALA A 453 -25.66 5.93 -33.22
CA ALA A 453 -25.71 7.06 -32.30
C ALA A 453 -26.53 8.22 -32.89
N PRO A 454 -27.12 9.08 -32.04
CA PRO A 454 -27.76 10.31 -32.51
C PRO A 454 -26.81 11.15 -33.36
N LYS A 455 -27.36 11.84 -34.37
CA LYS A 455 -26.57 12.70 -35.25
C LYS A 455 -25.84 13.77 -34.43
N GLY A 456 -24.53 13.88 -34.68
CA GLY A 456 -23.65 14.76 -33.92
C GLY A 456 -22.91 14.06 -32.77
N THR A 457 -23.10 12.76 -32.56
CA THR A 457 -22.25 11.98 -31.63
C THR A 457 -20.91 11.66 -32.29
N TRP A 458 -19.81 11.84 -31.56
CA TRP A 458 -18.47 11.45 -31.97
C TRP A 458 -17.80 10.55 -30.94
N CYS A 459 -16.66 9.95 -31.32
CA CYS A 459 -15.81 9.17 -30.43
C CYS A 459 -14.44 9.84 -30.28
N ARG A 460 -14.06 10.18 -29.05
CA ARG A 460 -12.74 10.72 -28.71
C ARG A 460 -11.79 9.59 -28.31
N ILE A 461 -10.65 9.51 -28.99
CA ILE A 461 -9.61 8.53 -28.75
C ILE A 461 -8.64 9.11 -27.72
N TYR A 462 -8.61 8.50 -26.53
CA TYR A 462 -7.62 8.77 -25.52
C TYR A 462 -6.28 8.15 -25.95
N ALA A 463 -5.29 9.00 -26.21
CA ALA A 463 -4.07 8.62 -26.91
C ALA A 463 -2.82 8.95 -26.08
N PRO A 464 -2.02 7.93 -25.71
CA PRO A 464 -0.75 8.12 -25.02
C PRO A 464 0.29 8.78 -25.90
N VAL A 465 1.02 9.72 -25.33
CA VAL A 465 2.08 10.48 -25.98
C VAL A 465 3.25 10.63 -25.02
N GLY A 466 4.42 10.12 -25.39
CA GLY A 466 5.63 10.25 -24.59
C GLY A 466 6.75 9.33 -25.06
N ALA A 467 7.94 9.50 -24.47
CA ALA A 467 9.07 8.66 -24.82
C ALA A 467 8.84 7.20 -24.35
N HIS A 468 9.46 6.23 -25.03
CA HIS A 468 9.28 4.81 -24.69
C HIS A 468 9.67 4.47 -23.23
N LYS A 469 10.57 5.23 -22.60
CA LYS A 469 10.94 5.05 -21.19
C LYS A 469 9.80 5.39 -20.22
N ASP A 470 8.92 6.32 -20.59
CA ASP A 470 7.83 6.86 -19.76
C ASP A 470 6.52 6.07 -19.99
N LEU A 471 6.42 5.33 -21.10
CA LEU A 471 5.28 4.48 -21.47
C LEU A 471 5.07 3.27 -20.55
N LEU A 472 6.15 2.77 -19.98
CA LEU A 472 6.23 1.39 -19.51
C LEU A 472 5.40 1.04 -18.25
N PRO A 473 5.33 1.89 -17.20
CA PRO A 473 4.48 1.64 -16.03
C PRO A 473 3.00 1.74 -16.41
N TYR A 474 2.68 2.73 -17.27
CA TYR A 474 1.37 2.88 -17.88
C TYR A 474 0.97 1.64 -18.68
N LEU A 475 1.92 1.03 -19.41
CA LEU A 475 1.66 -0.15 -20.24
C LEU A 475 1.28 -1.37 -19.39
N VAL A 476 1.95 -1.62 -18.26
CA VAL A 476 1.56 -2.70 -17.32
C VAL A 476 0.14 -2.49 -16.80
N ARG A 477 -0.19 -1.27 -16.33
CA ARG A 477 -1.56 -0.94 -15.86
C ARG A 477 -2.59 -1.09 -16.97
N ARG A 478 -2.27 -0.63 -18.18
CA ARG A 478 -3.13 -0.72 -19.39
C ARG A 478 -3.40 -2.17 -19.78
N LEU A 479 -2.42 -3.05 -19.64
CA LEU A 479 -2.56 -4.47 -19.92
C LEU A 479 -3.35 -5.21 -18.84
N LEU A 480 -3.18 -4.88 -17.56
CA LEU A 480 -4.00 -5.47 -16.49
C LEU A 480 -5.48 -5.12 -16.64
N GLU A 481 -5.78 -3.86 -16.97
CA GLU A 481 -7.15 -3.37 -17.18
C GLU A 481 -7.89 -4.14 -18.30
N ASN A 482 -7.16 -4.55 -19.35
CA ASN A 482 -7.76 -5.07 -20.58
C ASN A 482 -7.41 -6.53 -20.90
N GLY A 483 -6.42 -7.11 -20.24
CA GLY A 483 -5.93 -8.49 -20.41
C GLY A 483 -6.50 -9.48 -19.39
N ALA A 484 -7.18 -9.01 -18.34
CA ALA A 484 -7.89 -9.91 -17.42
C ALA A 484 -8.99 -10.69 -18.16
N ASN A 485 -9.22 -11.96 -17.79
CA ASN A 485 -10.26 -12.82 -18.39
C ASN A 485 -11.68 -12.24 -18.36
N SER A 486 -11.95 -11.29 -17.46
CA SER A 486 -13.20 -10.54 -17.37
C SER A 486 -13.29 -9.32 -18.32
N SER A 487 -12.22 -9.01 -19.04
CA SER A 487 -12.17 -7.89 -19.99
C SER A 487 -13.09 -8.15 -21.17
N PHE A 488 -14.01 -7.21 -21.38
CA PHE A 488 -15.02 -7.32 -22.43
C PHE A 488 -14.40 -7.31 -23.83
N VAL A 489 -13.26 -6.61 -24.02
CA VAL A 489 -12.59 -6.50 -25.33
C VAL A 489 -12.11 -7.87 -25.81
N HIS A 490 -11.48 -8.64 -24.93
CA HIS A 490 -11.02 -10.00 -25.25
C HIS A 490 -12.19 -10.93 -25.60
N GLN A 491 -13.27 -10.89 -24.80
CA GLN A 491 -14.44 -11.74 -25.02
C GLN A 491 -15.25 -11.37 -26.28
N LEU A 492 -15.23 -10.09 -26.68
CA LEU A 492 -15.98 -9.58 -27.83
C LEU A 492 -15.55 -10.25 -29.13
N VAL A 493 -14.24 -10.44 -29.31
CA VAL A 493 -13.61 -10.93 -30.55
C VAL A 493 -13.29 -12.42 -30.50
N ASP A 494 -13.35 -13.06 -29.31
CA ASP A 494 -13.15 -14.50 -29.17
C ASP A 494 -14.36 -15.29 -29.71
N PRO A 495 -14.20 -16.09 -30.80
CA PRO A 495 -15.30 -16.88 -31.36
C PRO A 495 -15.80 -17.99 -30.42
N ARG A 496 -15.03 -18.37 -29.39
CA ARG A 496 -15.42 -19.38 -28.39
C ARG A 496 -16.41 -18.83 -27.37
N VAL A 497 -16.48 -17.51 -27.19
CA VAL A 497 -17.42 -16.87 -26.26
C VAL A 497 -18.79 -16.70 -26.95
N PRO A 498 -19.88 -17.28 -26.42
CA PRO A 498 -21.21 -17.09 -26.99
C PRO A 498 -21.65 -15.62 -26.91
N VAL A 499 -22.24 -15.09 -27.99
CA VAL A 499 -22.72 -13.70 -28.05
C VAL A 499 -23.70 -13.41 -26.92
N GLU A 500 -24.55 -14.38 -26.60
CA GLU A 500 -25.60 -14.28 -25.58
C GLU A 500 -25.02 -14.02 -24.18
N SER A 501 -23.80 -14.50 -23.90
CA SER A 501 -23.13 -14.26 -22.62
C SER A 501 -22.73 -12.79 -22.43
N LEU A 502 -22.41 -12.08 -23.52
CA LEU A 502 -22.04 -10.66 -23.53
C LEU A 502 -23.25 -9.72 -23.44
N CYS A 503 -24.45 -10.25 -23.66
CA CYS A 503 -25.70 -9.51 -23.67
C CYS A 503 -26.42 -9.49 -22.31
N THR A 504 -25.91 -10.22 -21.31
CA THR A 504 -26.57 -10.35 -20.02
C THR A 504 -26.53 -9.02 -19.26
N HIS A 505 -27.69 -8.52 -18.86
CA HIS A 505 -27.79 -7.29 -18.09
C HIS A 505 -27.17 -7.46 -16.69
N PRO A 506 -26.37 -6.49 -16.18
CA PRO A 506 -25.63 -6.67 -14.94
C PRO A 506 -26.53 -6.91 -13.71
N VAL A 507 -27.76 -6.35 -13.69
CA VAL A 507 -28.74 -6.65 -12.63
C VAL A 507 -29.15 -8.13 -12.64
N VAL A 508 -29.30 -8.74 -13.82
CA VAL A 508 -29.63 -10.18 -13.93
C VAL A 508 -28.48 -11.01 -13.38
N THR A 509 -27.23 -10.65 -13.69
CA THR A 509 -26.04 -11.28 -13.10
C THR A 509 -26.01 -11.13 -11.58
N LEU A 510 -26.29 -9.94 -11.06
CA LEU A 510 -26.28 -9.69 -9.61
C LEU A 510 -27.37 -10.49 -8.88
N ASN A 511 -28.55 -10.63 -9.46
CA ASN A 511 -29.67 -11.40 -8.90
C ASN A 511 -29.38 -12.91 -8.78
N GLN A 512 -28.31 -13.41 -9.41
CA GLN A 512 -27.86 -14.80 -9.24
C GLN A 512 -27.10 -15.02 -7.93
N TYR A 513 -26.62 -13.94 -7.29
CA TYR A 513 -25.90 -14.01 -6.03
C TYR A 513 -26.83 -13.74 -4.84
N LYS A 514 -26.54 -14.38 -3.71
CA LYS A 514 -27.27 -14.16 -2.46
C LYS A 514 -27.04 -12.75 -1.89
N THR A 515 -25.87 -12.17 -2.12
CA THR A 515 -25.46 -10.83 -1.68
C THR A 515 -24.78 -10.09 -2.82
N TYR A 516 -24.90 -8.75 -2.84
CA TYR A 516 -24.28 -7.94 -3.88
C TYR A 516 -22.78 -7.71 -3.66
N HIS A 517 -22.29 -7.65 -2.41
CA HIS A 517 -20.85 -7.71 -2.16
C HIS A 517 -20.29 -9.10 -2.49
N ASN A 518 -18.98 -9.20 -2.72
CA ASN A 518 -18.28 -10.45 -3.00
C ASN A 518 -17.74 -11.08 -1.69
N PRO A 519 -18.36 -12.14 -1.15
CA PRO A 519 -17.93 -12.74 0.12
C PRO A 519 -16.58 -13.47 0.04
N ARG A 520 -16.00 -13.61 -1.17
CA ARG A 520 -14.64 -14.17 -1.36
C ARG A 520 -13.54 -13.14 -1.14
N ILE A 521 -13.88 -11.86 -1.11
CA ILE A 521 -12.95 -10.80 -0.74
C ILE A 521 -13.27 -10.48 0.71
N ALA A 522 -12.42 -10.94 1.63
CA ALA A 522 -12.60 -10.68 3.04
C ALA A 522 -12.62 -9.17 3.29
N LEU A 523 -13.54 -8.66 4.11
CA LEU A 523 -13.49 -7.25 4.55
C LEU A 523 -12.24 -7.03 5.41
N PRO A 524 -11.66 -5.81 5.46
CA PRO A 524 -10.47 -5.55 6.25
C PRO A 524 -10.52 -6.02 7.72
N PRO A 525 -11.66 -5.90 8.46
CA PRO A 525 -11.77 -6.45 9.82
C PRO A 525 -11.63 -7.98 9.91
N ASN A 526 -11.89 -8.69 8.81
CA ASN A 526 -12.00 -10.16 8.76
C ASN A 526 -10.88 -10.82 7.93
N ILE A 527 -9.82 -10.09 7.56
CA ILE A 527 -8.77 -10.60 6.64
C ILE A 527 -8.00 -11.80 7.18
N TYR A 528 -8.00 -12.02 8.50
CA TYR A 528 -7.36 -13.16 9.15
C TYR A 528 -8.32 -14.34 9.40
N GLY A 529 -9.51 -14.30 8.79
CA GLY A 529 -10.48 -15.38 8.88
C GLY A 529 -11.14 -15.51 10.26
N ALA A 530 -11.57 -16.72 10.59
CA ALA A 530 -12.25 -17.01 11.86
C ALA A 530 -11.30 -17.03 13.07
N ASP A 531 -9.98 -17.07 12.83
CA ASP A 531 -9.00 -17.16 13.90
C ASP A 531 -9.00 -15.89 14.74
N ARG A 532 -8.99 -14.70 14.12
CA ARG A 532 -8.97 -13.41 14.83
C ARG A 532 -9.55 -12.27 13.99
N LEU A 533 -10.12 -11.27 14.68
CA LEU A 533 -10.41 -9.97 14.07
C LEU A 533 -9.11 -9.17 13.86
N ASN A 534 -9.08 -8.39 12.78
CA ASN A 534 -8.06 -7.38 12.53
C ASN A 534 -8.34 -6.13 13.38
N SER A 535 -7.30 -5.39 13.73
CA SER A 535 -7.40 -4.08 14.37
C SER A 535 -8.07 -3.04 13.45
N ARG A 536 -8.89 -2.15 14.02
CA ARG A 536 -9.55 -1.05 13.30
C ARG A 536 -8.58 0.11 13.02
N GLY A 537 -8.57 0.60 11.79
CA GLY A 537 -7.85 1.82 11.43
C GLY A 537 -8.74 2.93 10.91
N ILE A 538 -8.12 4.07 10.62
CA ILE A 538 -8.77 5.32 10.21
C ILE A 538 -8.01 5.85 9.01
N ASN A 539 -8.72 6.20 7.93
CA ASN A 539 -8.11 6.86 6.79
C ASN A 539 -8.09 8.37 6.98
N LEU A 540 -6.90 8.92 7.23
CA LEU A 540 -6.69 10.35 7.47
C LEU A 540 -6.84 11.21 6.20
N ASN A 541 -6.90 10.61 5.01
CA ASN A 541 -7.14 11.34 3.75
C ASN A 541 -8.61 11.67 3.50
N ILE A 542 -9.52 11.12 4.31
CA ILE A 542 -10.97 11.20 4.08
C ILE A 542 -11.60 12.00 5.19
N ASN A 543 -12.23 13.13 4.87
CA ASN A 543 -12.70 14.07 5.88
C ASN A 543 -13.74 13.48 6.85
N SER A 544 -14.62 12.59 6.36
CA SER A 544 -15.63 11.89 7.18
C SER A 544 -15.04 10.93 8.21
N GLN A 545 -13.76 10.57 8.09
CA GLN A 545 -13.02 9.77 9.06
C GLN A 545 -12.02 10.61 9.86
N TYR A 546 -11.33 11.54 9.20
CA TYR A 546 -10.34 12.42 9.80
C TYR A 546 -10.95 13.38 10.83
N GLN A 547 -11.99 14.14 10.46
CA GLN A 547 -12.52 15.20 11.32
C GLN A 547 -13.07 14.65 12.64
N PRO A 548 -13.85 13.54 12.67
CA PRO A 548 -14.31 12.96 13.93
C PRO A 548 -13.17 12.56 14.87
N LEU A 549 -12.09 11.97 14.33
CA LEU A 549 -10.91 11.62 15.13
C LEU A 549 -10.26 12.87 15.74
N ILE A 550 -10.05 13.91 14.94
CA ILE A 550 -9.43 15.16 15.41
C ILE A 550 -10.30 15.84 16.47
N ASP A 551 -11.61 15.87 16.27
CA ASP A 551 -12.56 16.42 17.24
C ASP A 551 -12.50 15.65 18.58
N GLU A 552 -12.39 14.31 18.52
CA GLU A 552 -12.25 13.47 19.71
C GLU A 552 -10.89 13.69 20.40
N MET A 553 -9.79 13.71 19.64
CA MET A 553 -8.44 13.99 20.15
C MET A 553 -8.38 15.37 20.82
N ALA A 554 -9.04 16.37 20.26
CA ALA A 554 -9.10 17.72 20.83
C ALA A 554 -9.65 17.74 22.26
N THR A 555 -10.55 16.81 22.62
CA THR A 555 -11.08 16.70 23.98
C THR A 555 -10.05 16.25 25.01
N HIS A 556 -8.94 15.63 24.56
CA HIS A 556 -7.85 15.15 25.40
C HIS A 556 -6.63 16.07 25.42
N MET A 557 -6.53 17.03 24.48
CA MET A 557 -5.33 17.86 24.28
C MET A 557 -4.92 18.68 25.50
N ASP A 558 -5.87 19.15 26.30
CA ASP A 558 -5.58 19.98 27.50
C ASP A 558 -5.47 19.15 28.79
N THR A 559 -5.50 17.82 28.69
CA THR A 559 -5.38 16.94 29.86
C THR A 559 -3.99 17.05 30.47
N THR A 560 -3.93 17.25 31.79
CA THR A 560 -2.70 17.20 32.57
C THR A 560 -2.67 15.94 33.41
N TYR A 561 -1.54 15.23 33.38
CA TYR A 561 -1.40 13.94 34.05
C TYR A 561 -0.55 14.06 35.32
N ASP A 562 -0.97 13.43 36.42
CA ASP A 562 -0.17 13.30 37.63
C ASP A 562 -0.24 11.86 38.13
N VAL A 563 0.70 11.05 37.64
CA VAL A 563 0.62 9.59 37.74
C VAL A 563 1.67 9.03 38.69
N ARG A 564 1.38 7.83 39.21
CA ARG A 564 2.20 7.13 40.20
C ARG A 564 2.41 5.68 39.78
N PRO A 565 3.35 4.95 40.41
CA PRO A 565 3.47 3.52 40.17
C PRO A 565 2.16 2.80 40.46
N GLN A 566 1.73 1.94 39.56
CA GLN A 566 0.49 1.17 39.71
C GLN A 566 0.82 -0.23 40.21
N LEU A 567 1.00 -0.33 41.51
CA LEU A 567 1.43 -1.57 42.18
C LEU A 567 0.23 -2.30 42.79
N ALA A 568 0.48 -3.47 43.38
CA ALA A 568 -0.51 -4.26 44.13
C ALA A 568 -0.90 -3.61 45.47
N PHE A 569 -0.23 -2.52 45.85
CA PHE A 569 -0.44 -1.76 47.07
C PHE A 569 -0.37 -0.26 46.77
N ASP A 570 -0.92 0.55 47.67
CA ASP A 570 -0.94 2.01 47.50
C ASP A 570 0.46 2.62 47.66
N VAL A 571 0.78 3.56 46.77
CA VAL A 571 2.03 4.32 46.79
C VAL A 571 1.76 5.75 47.25
N GLU A 572 2.40 6.14 48.35
CA GLU A 572 2.30 7.49 48.90
C GLU A 572 2.91 8.52 47.94
N VAL A 573 2.35 9.73 47.94
CA VAL A 573 2.91 10.85 47.17
C VAL A 573 4.27 11.22 47.72
N ASN A 574 5.26 11.27 46.84
CA ASN A 574 6.60 11.72 47.14
C ASN A 574 7.04 12.75 46.09
N ALA A 575 7.11 14.01 46.51
CA ALA A 575 7.47 15.13 45.63
C ALA A 575 8.92 15.07 45.12
N GLU A 576 9.85 14.44 45.84
CA GLU A 576 11.26 14.34 45.45
C GLU A 576 11.49 13.34 44.31
N ARG A 577 10.58 12.37 44.15
CA ARG A 577 10.62 11.35 43.09
C ARG A 577 9.74 11.67 41.89
N ARG A 578 9.16 12.87 41.86
CA ARG A 578 8.21 13.32 40.84
C ARG A 578 8.97 14.01 39.70
N GLN A 579 8.93 13.41 38.51
CA GLN A 579 9.58 13.92 37.31
C GLN A 579 8.56 14.58 36.39
N ALA A 580 8.92 15.73 35.82
CA ALA A 580 8.09 16.38 34.80
C ALA A 580 8.23 15.67 33.45
N VAL A 581 7.14 15.60 32.71
CA VAL A 581 7.08 15.06 31.35
C VAL A 581 6.71 16.20 30.40
N THR A 582 7.58 16.50 29.44
CA THR A 582 7.42 17.62 28.50
C THR A 582 7.23 17.15 27.08
N CYS A 583 6.48 17.89 26.26
CA CYS A 583 6.31 17.57 24.84
C CYS A 583 7.67 17.64 24.11
N PRO A 584 8.07 16.64 23.31
CA PRO A 584 9.34 16.70 22.59
C PRO A 584 9.32 17.71 21.44
N PHE A 585 8.16 18.02 20.85
CA PHE A 585 8.05 19.03 19.78
C PHE A 585 7.92 20.46 20.32
N ASP A 586 7.56 20.65 21.59
CA ASP A 586 7.58 21.95 22.28
C ASP A 586 7.79 21.75 23.78
N ARG A 587 9.03 21.87 24.23
CA ARG A 587 9.42 21.57 25.62
C ARG A 587 8.93 22.60 26.64
N ARG A 588 8.26 23.66 26.19
CA ARG A 588 7.57 24.62 27.08
C ARG A 588 6.26 24.01 27.58
N ASP A 589 5.68 23.08 26.84
CA ASP A 589 4.48 22.34 27.24
C ASP A 589 4.84 21.17 28.15
N THR A 590 4.32 21.20 29.37
CA THR A 590 4.45 20.12 30.36
C THR A 590 3.14 19.36 30.42
N LEU A 591 3.14 18.11 29.92
CA LEU A 591 1.95 17.26 29.92
C LEU A 591 1.54 16.87 31.34
N GLY A 592 2.51 16.80 32.25
CA GLY A 592 2.25 16.23 33.55
C GLY A 592 3.50 15.83 34.30
N HIS A 593 3.30 15.00 35.32
CA HIS A 593 4.34 14.45 36.14
C HIS A 593 4.14 12.96 36.39
N VAL A 594 5.25 12.24 36.52
CA VAL A 594 5.29 10.83 36.92
C VAL A 594 6.12 10.68 38.18
N GLN A 595 5.57 10.02 39.20
CA GLN A 595 6.36 9.59 40.35
C GLN A 595 7.10 8.29 40.03
N TRP A 596 8.42 8.31 40.13
CA TRP A 596 9.26 7.14 39.91
C TRP A 596 9.22 6.16 41.08
N THR A 597 9.21 4.86 40.77
CA THR A 597 9.28 3.74 41.69
C THR A 597 10.64 3.70 42.38
N SER A 598 10.63 3.54 43.71
CA SER A 598 11.85 3.34 44.49
C SER A 598 12.31 1.88 44.43
N ALA A 599 13.58 1.61 44.75
CA ALA A 599 14.09 0.25 44.84
C ALA A 599 13.32 -0.62 45.85
N GLU A 600 12.87 -0.03 46.98
CA GLU A 600 12.08 -0.73 47.99
C GLU A 600 10.68 -1.10 47.46
N GLU A 601 10.00 -0.16 46.79
CA GLU A 601 8.71 -0.43 46.16
C GLU A 601 8.82 -1.46 45.04
N ALA A 602 9.89 -1.44 44.25
CA ALA A 602 10.16 -2.44 43.24
C ALA A 602 10.32 -3.85 43.85
N SER A 603 11.07 -3.96 44.96
CA SER A 603 11.19 -5.22 45.70
C SER A 603 9.83 -5.72 46.23
N LYS A 604 9.03 -4.83 46.81
CA LYS A 604 7.67 -5.17 47.29
C LYS A 604 6.73 -5.58 46.15
N ALA A 605 6.87 -4.96 44.98
CA ALA A 605 6.10 -5.33 43.80
C ALA A 605 6.45 -6.76 43.34
N ILE A 606 7.74 -7.15 43.40
CA ILE A 606 8.17 -8.53 43.16
C ILE A 606 7.58 -9.48 44.21
N ASP A 607 7.55 -9.11 45.49
CA ASP A 607 6.92 -9.91 46.55
C ASP A 607 5.45 -10.21 46.23
N ALA A 608 4.69 -9.19 45.82
CA ALA A 608 3.29 -9.33 45.45
C ALA A 608 3.10 -10.18 44.19
N ALA A 609 3.89 -9.94 43.15
CA ALA A 609 3.83 -10.70 41.90
C ALA A 609 4.16 -12.19 42.12
N TRP A 610 5.14 -12.48 42.97
CA TRP A 610 5.52 -13.83 43.34
C TRP A 610 4.42 -14.54 44.12
N ALA A 611 3.76 -13.85 45.05
CA ALA A 611 2.64 -14.39 45.80
C ALA A 611 1.42 -14.67 44.92
N ALA A 612 1.18 -13.85 43.89
CA ALA A 612 0.05 -13.99 42.97
C ALA A 612 0.25 -15.10 41.91
N PHE A 613 1.50 -15.44 41.58
CA PHE A 613 1.82 -16.35 40.48
C PHE A 613 1.08 -17.70 40.53
N PRO A 614 1.06 -18.46 41.64
CA PRO A 614 0.39 -19.76 41.66
C PRO A 614 -1.12 -19.68 41.37
N ARG A 615 -1.78 -18.60 41.81
CA ARG A 615 -3.19 -18.35 41.53
C ARG A 615 -3.41 -18.04 40.05
N TRP A 616 -2.56 -17.18 39.49
CA TRP A 616 -2.70 -16.76 38.10
C TRP A 616 -2.37 -17.86 37.09
N GLU A 617 -1.36 -18.69 37.38
CA GLU A 617 -1.05 -19.87 36.57
C GLU A 617 -2.26 -20.82 36.47
N GLN A 618 -3.00 -20.98 37.59
CA GLN A 618 -4.19 -21.83 37.69
C GLN A 618 -5.45 -21.21 37.07
N THR A 619 -5.48 -19.91 36.81
CA THR A 619 -6.59 -19.26 36.10
C THR A 619 -6.70 -19.87 34.69
N PRO A 620 -7.87 -20.34 34.24
CA PRO A 620 -8.01 -20.95 32.92
C PRO A 620 -7.51 -20.06 31.78
N VAL A 621 -6.86 -20.65 30.77
CA VAL A 621 -6.35 -19.94 29.59
C VAL A 621 -7.42 -19.09 28.93
N GLU A 622 -8.65 -19.61 28.85
CA GLU A 622 -9.79 -18.88 28.25
C GLU A 622 -10.09 -17.57 28.99
N GLU A 623 -10.04 -17.57 30.33
CA GLU A 623 -10.28 -16.36 31.12
C GLU A 623 -9.17 -15.33 30.91
N ARG A 624 -7.91 -15.78 30.84
CA ARG A 624 -6.76 -14.91 30.55
C ARG A 624 -6.83 -14.33 29.13
N ALA A 625 -7.17 -15.16 28.14
CA ALA A 625 -7.34 -14.75 26.75
C ALA A 625 -8.48 -13.73 26.59
N ALA A 626 -9.61 -13.94 27.27
CA ALA A 626 -10.75 -13.03 27.25
C ALA A 626 -10.43 -11.65 27.85
N ILE A 627 -9.52 -11.56 28.84
CA ILE A 627 -9.02 -10.27 29.35
C ILE A 627 -8.26 -9.53 28.25
N LEU A 628 -7.38 -10.21 27.50
CA LEU A 628 -6.63 -9.60 26.40
C LEU A 628 -7.55 -9.08 25.29
N GLU A 629 -8.58 -9.83 24.92
CA GLU A 629 -9.53 -9.41 23.89
C GLU A 629 -10.30 -8.15 24.31
N ARG A 630 -10.84 -8.13 25.53
CA ARG A 630 -11.48 -6.92 26.09
C ARG A 630 -10.51 -5.74 26.17
N PHE A 631 -9.26 -6.00 26.50
CA PHE A 631 -8.22 -4.96 26.53
C PHE A 631 -7.94 -4.40 25.13
N GLY A 632 -7.90 -5.26 24.10
CA GLY A 632 -7.85 -4.84 22.70
C GLY A 632 -9.02 -3.92 22.33
N ASP A 633 -10.25 -4.31 22.68
CA ASP A 633 -11.45 -3.53 22.38
C ASP A 633 -11.49 -2.19 23.14
N LEU A 634 -10.98 -2.14 24.37
CA LEU A 634 -10.83 -0.90 25.13
C LEU A 634 -9.79 0.04 24.49
N MET A 635 -8.66 -0.48 23.99
CA MET A 635 -7.70 0.35 23.26
C MET A 635 -8.29 0.91 21.97
N GLU A 636 -9.09 0.14 21.21
CA GLU A 636 -9.81 0.66 20.04
C GLU A 636 -10.82 1.76 20.45
N THR A 637 -11.53 1.59 21.57
CA THR A 637 -12.49 2.57 22.09
C THR A 637 -11.81 3.87 22.54
N HIS A 638 -10.57 3.79 23.03
CA HIS A 638 -9.78 4.92 23.50
C HIS A 638 -8.69 5.39 22.50
N THR A 639 -8.89 5.11 21.20
CA THR A 639 -7.89 5.41 20.16
C THR A 639 -7.46 6.88 20.17
N ALA A 640 -8.40 7.83 20.21
CA ALA A 640 -8.11 9.26 20.19
C ALA A 640 -7.30 9.72 21.43
N GLU A 641 -7.65 9.21 22.61
CA GLU A 641 -6.93 9.49 23.86
C GLU A 641 -5.49 8.98 23.79
N LEU A 642 -5.29 7.72 23.40
CA LEU A 642 -3.97 7.10 23.31
C LEU A 642 -3.11 7.75 22.21
N MET A 643 -3.70 8.09 21.06
CA MET A 643 -3.01 8.83 20.01
C MET A 643 -2.58 10.23 20.46
N THR A 644 -3.40 10.90 21.26
CA THR A 644 -3.06 12.22 21.83
C THR A 644 -1.84 12.11 22.74
N LEU A 645 -1.81 11.10 23.61
CA LEU A 645 -0.64 10.78 24.44
C LEU A 645 0.58 10.40 23.61
N CYS A 646 0.46 9.53 22.60
CA CYS A 646 1.59 9.16 21.72
C CYS A 646 2.17 10.38 20.98
N SER A 647 1.32 11.31 20.54
CA SER A 647 1.75 12.52 19.85
C SER A 647 2.43 13.49 20.82
N ARG A 648 1.80 13.79 21.96
CA ARG A 648 2.30 14.74 22.96
C ARG A 648 3.51 14.23 23.74
N GLU A 649 3.51 12.97 24.16
CA GLU A 649 4.57 12.40 25.01
C GLU A 649 5.70 11.80 24.16
N GLY A 650 5.34 11.04 23.10
CA GLY A 650 6.30 10.34 22.25
C GLY A 650 6.70 11.08 20.96
N GLY A 651 6.05 12.21 20.63
CA GLY A 651 6.33 12.97 19.41
C GLY A 651 5.88 12.28 18.12
N LYS A 652 4.95 11.31 18.19
CA LYS A 652 4.52 10.51 17.04
C LYS A 652 3.55 11.23 16.12
N LEU A 653 3.75 11.05 14.82
CA LEU A 653 2.81 11.50 13.78
C LEU A 653 1.45 10.82 13.96
N LEU A 654 0.38 11.43 13.46
CA LEU A 654 -0.97 10.85 13.49
C LEU A 654 -1.02 9.45 12.83
N THR A 655 -0.35 9.28 11.69
CA THR A 655 -0.25 7.99 10.98
C THR A 655 0.47 6.93 11.81
N ASP A 656 1.55 7.31 12.50
CA ASP A 656 2.30 6.44 13.40
C ASP A 656 1.50 6.07 14.65
N GLY A 657 0.68 7.00 15.16
CA GLY A 657 -0.22 6.80 16.28
C GLY A 657 -1.28 5.72 15.97
N ILE A 658 -1.96 5.81 14.82
CA ILE A 658 -2.92 4.79 14.39
C ILE A 658 -2.24 3.42 14.29
N ALA A 659 -1.08 3.36 13.61
CA ALA A 659 -0.35 2.11 13.41
C ALA A 659 0.05 1.46 14.75
N GLU A 660 0.47 2.26 15.72
CA GLU A 660 0.84 1.78 17.05
C GLU A 660 -0.35 1.21 17.85
N ILE A 661 -1.48 1.91 17.89
CA ILE A 661 -2.66 1.40 18.60
C ILE A 661 -3.14 0.10 17.94
N ARG A 662 -3.16 0.06 16.61
CA ARG A 662 -3.49 -1.15 15.85
C ARG A 662 -2.56 -2.32 16.17
N GLU A 663 -1.26 -2.09 16.19
CA GLU A 663 -0.26 -3.11 16.53
C GLU A 663 -0.47 -3.65 17.95
N ALA A 664 -0.79 -2.78 18.92
CA ALA A 664 -1.09 -3.19 20.30
C ALA A 664 -2.34 -4.09 20.38
N VAL A 665 -3.41 -3.72 19.67
CA VAL A 665 -4.65 -4.50 19.59
C VAL A 665 -4.42 -5.84 18.90
N ASP A 666 -3.62 -5.84 17.83
CA ASP A 666 -3.27 -7.07 17.12
C ASP A 666 -2.45 -8.00 18.01
N PHE A 667 -1.53 -7.51 18.85
CA PHE A 667 -0.84 -8.34 19.86
C PHE A 667 -1.82 -8.99 20.84
N CYS A 668 -2.77 -8.25 21.37
CA CYS A 668 -3.80 -8.78 22.27
C CYS A 668 -4.57 -9.93 21.62
N ARG A 669 -5.17 -9.68 20.46
CA ARG A 669 -6.00 -10.66 19.74
C ARG A 669 -5.17 -11.85 19.27
N TYR A 670 -3.97 -11.61 18.74
CA TYR A 670 -3.09 -12.68 18.26
C TYR A 670 -2.62 -13.60 19.41
N TYR A 671 -2.15 -13.03 20.52
CA TYR A 671 -1.67 -13.84 21.64
C TYR A 671 -2.78 -14.53 22.43
N ALA A 672 -3.98 -13.93 22.53
CA ALA A 672 -5.15 -14.61 23.07
C ALA A 672 -5.42 -15.92 22.29
N ASN A 673 -5.43 -15.85 20.96
CA ASN A 673 -5.67 -17.01 20.12
C ASN A 673 -4.52 -18.03 20.13
N ARG A 674 -3.27 -17.57 20.13
CA ARG A 674 -2.12 -18.48 20.30
C ARG A 674 -2.15 -19.17 21.66
N ALA A 675 -2.53 -18.47 22.72
CA ALA A 675 -2.64 -19.07 24.04
C ALA A 675 -3.71 -20.16 24.06
N ARG A 676 -4.89 -19.93 23.47
CA ARG A 676 -5.93 -20.96 23.32
C ARG A 676 -5.41 -22.16 22.54
N ALA A 677 -4.71 -21.94 21.43
CA ALA A 677 -4.19 -23.01 20.59
C ALA A 677 -3.12 -23.86 21.31
N ASP A 678 -2.21 -23.22 22.06
CA ASP A 678 -1.01 -23.89 22.57
C ASP A 678 -1.12 -24.32 24.05
N PHE A 679 -1.98 -23.67 24.85
CA PHE A 679 -2.01 -23.83 26.32
C PHE A 679 -3.34 -24.36 26.85
N ALA A 680 -4.43 -24.34 26.09
CA ALA A 680 -5.76 -24.70 26.61
C ALA A 680 -5.84 -26.17 27.04
N GLU A 681 -5.24 -27.07 26.26
CA GLU A 681 -5.28 -28.50 26.51
C GLU A 681 -3.88 -29.13 26.43
N PRO A 682 -3.60 -30.19 27.22
CA PRO A 682 -2.37 -30.95 27.08
C PRO A 682 -2.24 -31.58 25.68
N THR A 683 -1.02 -31.62 25.15
CA THR A 683 -0.72 -32.37 23.93
C THR A 683 -0.50 -33.83 24.26
N GLU A 684 -1.28 -34.72 23.63
CA GLU A 684 -1.11 -36.18 23.71
C GLU A 684 0.18 -36.63 23.04
N LEU A 685 0.97 -37.46 23.73
CA LEU A 685 2.20 -38.05 23.21
C LEU A 685 1.99 -39.53 22.94
N GLN A 686 2.47 -39.99 21.78
CA GLN A 686 2.45 -41.41 21.46
C GLN A 686 3.41 -42.18 22.38
N GLY A 687 2.91 -43.28 22.93
CA GLY A 687 3.63 -44.16 23.86
C GLY A 687 3.16 -45.61 23.76
N PRO A 688 3.69 -46.49 24.62
CA PRO A 688 3.30 -47.89 24.64
C PRO A 688 1.83 -48.08 25.06
N THR A 689 1.27 -49.23 24.69
CA THR A 689 -0.04 -49.68 25.17
C THR A 689 -0.12 -49.66 26.70
N GLY A 690 -1.23 -49.19 27.25
CA GLY A 690 -1.41 -49.15 28.70
C GLY A 690 -0.62 -48.04 29.41
N GLU A 691 -0.15 -47.05 28.66
CA GLU A 691 0.45 -45.82 29.17
C GLU A 691 -0.23 -44.61 28.52
N HIS A 692 -0.52 -43.59 29.31
CA HIS A 692 -1.07 -42.32 28.82
C HIS A 692 -0.05 -41.22 29.11
N ASN A 693 0.46 -40.58 28.05
CA ASN A 693 1.49 -39.56 28.12
C ASN A 693 0.95 -38.25 27.56
N GLN A 694 1.03 -37.19 28.35
CA GLN A 694 0.65 -35.85 27.91
C GLN A 694 1.72 -34.84 28.30
N ILE A 695 1.96 -33.85 27.45
CA ILE A 695 2.80 -32.68 27.76
C ILE A 695 1.92 -31.43 27.87
N MET A 696 2.22 -30.61 28.87
CA MET A 696 1.48 -29.38 29.19
C MET A 696 2.44 -28.20 29.24
N LEU A 697 1.94 -27.01 28.93
CA LEU A 697 2.65 -25.75 29.13
C LEU A 697 2.07 -24.99 30.33
N GLY A 698 2.93 -24.45 31.17
CA GLY A 698 2.58 -23.60 32.32
C GLY A 698 3.46 -22.36 32.40
N GLY A 699 3.08 -21.38 33.22
CA GLY A 699 3.87 -20.18 33.44
C GLY A 699 5.21 -20.52 34.11
N LYS A 700 6.25 -19.72 33.85
CA LYS A 700 7.56 -19.88 34.52
C LYS A 700 7.62 -19.20 35.89
N GLY A 701 6.87 -18.12 36.12
CA GLY A 701 6.92 -17.35 37.37
C GLY A 701 6.67 -15.86 37.16
N VAL A 702 7.56 -15.02 37.72
CA VAL A 702 7.51 -13.56 37.58
C VAL A 702 8.41 -13.11 36.43
N PHE A 703 7.85 -12.38 35.47
CA PHE A 703 8.59 -11.75 34.38
C PHE A 703 8.75 -10.25 34.60
N ALA A 704 9.95 -9.74 34.30
CA ALA A 704 10.17 -8.31 34.12
C ALA A 704 10.02 -7.95 32.63
N CYS A 705 9.05 -7.11 32.29
CA CYS A 705 8.87 -6.59 30.93
C CYS A 705 9.40 -5.15 30.87
N ILE A 706 10.45 -4.92 30.08
CA ILE A 706 11.14 -3.64 29.98
C ILE A 706 11.03 -3.16 28.52
N SER A 707 10.30 -2.07 28.31
CA SER A 707 9.92 -1.58 26.98
C SER A 707 10.62 -0.26 26.61
N PRO A 708 10.76 0.03 25.30
CA PRO A 708 11.39 1.26 24.82
C PRO A 708 10.37 2.41 24.69
N TRP A 709 10.86 3.62 24.47
CA TRP A 709 10.05 4.83 24.29
C TRP A 709 9.50 4.98 22.87
N ASN A 710 10.05 4.28 21.88
CA ASN A 710 9.72 4.51 20.47
C ASN A 710 8.46 3.76 20.00
N PHE A 711 8.02 2.75 20.75
CA PHE A 711 6.71 2.10 20.64
C PHE A 711 6.11 1.94 22.03
N PRO A 712 5.72 3.07 22.66
CA PRO A 712 5.37 3.11 24.07
C PRO A 712 4.04 2.43 24.40
N VAL A 713 3.21 2.11 23.40
CA VAL A 713 1.97 1.34 23.54
C VAL A 713 2.17 -0.07 22.98
N ALA A 714 2.58 -0.21 21.72
CA ALA A 714 2.57 -1.50 21.03
C ALA A 714 3.52 -2.53 21.64
N ILE A 715 4.81 -2.19 21.76
CA ILE A 715 5.82 -3.11 22.31
C ILE A 715 5.60 -3.32 23.81
N PHE A 716 5.25 -2.25 24.54
CA PHE A 716 4.90 -2.34 25.97
C PHE A 716 3.75 -3.34 26.20
N CYS A 717 2.66 -3.19 25.45
CA CYS A 717 1.52 -4.11 25.47
C CYS A 717 1.95 -5.53 25.08
N GLY A 718 2.59 -5.70 23.92
CA GLY A 718 2.93 -7.01 23.37
C GLY A 718 3.81 -7.85 24.30
N GLN A 719 4.79 -7.26 24.98
CA GLN A 719 5.62 -7.95 25.97
C GLN A 719 4.80 -8.38 27.19
N MET A 720 4.03 -7.44 27.74
CA MET A 720 3.27 -7.61 28.98
C MET A 720 2.17 -8.66 28.82
N VAL A 721 1.40 -8.59 27.73
CA VAL A 721 0.27 -9.49 27.50
C VAL A 721 0.72 -10.90 27.12
N ALA A 722 1.86 -11.07 26.43
CA ALA A 722 2.43 -12.38 26.13
C ALA A 722 2.87 -13.11 27.41
N ALA A 723 3.53 -12.41 28.34
CA ALA A 723 3.90 -12.97 29.63
C ALA A 723 2.65 -13.31 30.46
N ALA A 724 1.68 -12.39 30.55
CA ALA A 724 0.49 -12.59 31.37
C ALA A 724 -0.39 -13.74 30.87
N VAL A 725 -0.67 -13.84 29.56
CA VAL A 725 -1.58 -14.86 29.02
C VAL A 725 -1.03 -16.28 29.13
N THR A 726 0.30 -16.43 29.22
CA THR A 726 0.98 -17.71 29.42
C THR A 726 1.02 -18.14 30.90
N GLY A 727 0.39 -17.38 31.80
CA GLY A 727 0.25 -17.70 33.22
C GLY A 727 1.33 -17.09 34.12
N ASN A 728 2.14 -16.17 33.62
CA ASN A 728 3.15 -15.46 34.42
C ASN A 728 2.57 -14.19 35.06
N THR A 729 3.11 -13.78 36.20
CA THR A 729 2.90 -12.42 36.71
C THR A 729 3.99 -11.49 36.17
N VAL A 730 3.69 -10.20 36.05
CA VAL A 730 4.48 -9.22 35.30
C VAL A 730 4.73 -7.99 36.15
N VAL A 731 6.01 -7.59 36.21
CA VAL A 731 6.43 -6.25 36.64
C VAL A 731 6.91 -5.50 35.40
N ALA A 732 6.11 -4.53 34.97
CA ALA A 732 6.31 -3.81 33.72
C ALA A 732 7.00 -2.46 33.98
N LYS A 733 8.18 -2.27 33.37
CA LYS A 733 8.99 -1.05 33.47
C LYS A 733 9.02 -0.35 32.10
N PRO A 734 8.26 0.73 31.90
CA PRO A 734 8.33 1.49 30.65
C PRO A 734 9.63 2.29 30.54
N ALA A 735 9.91 2.82 29.34
CA ALA A 735 10.95 3.83 29.18
C ALA A 735 10.58 5.10 29.97
N GLU A 736 11.61 5.82 30.43
CA GLU A 736 11.44 7.01 31.29
C GLU A 736 10.63 8.10 30.58
N GLN A 737 10.88 8.27 29.29
CA GLN A 737 10.29 9.31 28.44
C GLN A 737 8.79 9.14 28.20
N THR A 738 8.25 7.92 28.30
CA THR A 738 6.88 7.59 27.87
C THR A 738 6.09 6.85 28.95
N SER A 739 6.12 7.38 30.17
CA SER A 739 5.52 6.74 31.33
C SER A 739 4.02 7.07 31.51
N LEU A 740 3.54 8.21 31.00
CA LEU A 740 2.13 8.63 31.11
C LEU A 740 1.24 7.73 30.25
N VAL A 741 1.62 7.49 28.99
CA VAL A 741 0.88 6.59 28.11
C VAL A 741 0.92 5.15 28.62
N ALA A 742 2.07 4.67 29.13
CA ALA A 742 2.17 3.35 29.74
C ALA A 742 1.25 3.22 30.97
N HIS A 743 1.12 4.28 31.77
CA HIS A 743 0.16 4.33 32.88
C HIS A 743 -1.28 4.18 32.39
N ARG A 744 -1.68 4.94 31.37
CA ARG A 744 -3.03 4.85 30.80
C ARG A 744 -3.32 3.46 30.22
N VAL A 745 -2.33 2.85 29.56
CA VAL A 745 -2.44 1.48 29.02
C VAL A 745 -2.69 0.45 30.14
N VAL A 746 -2.02 0.57 31.30
CA VAL A 746 -2.25 -0.35 32.43
C VAL A 746 -3.60 -0.07 33.13
N GLU A 747 -4.11 1.16 33.13
CA GLU A 747 -5.49 1.44 33.58
C GLU A 747 -6.51 0.70 32.73
N LEU A 748 -6.39 0.78 31.40
CA LEU A 748 -7.27 0.05 30.47
C LEU A 748 -7.15 -1.47 30.65
N LEU A 749 -5.94 -1.97 30.91
CA LEU A 749 -5.74 -3.40 31.21
C LEU A 749 -6.44 -3.84 32.51
N ARG A 750 -6.43 -2.99 33.55
CA ARG A 750 -7.16 -3.24 34.79
C ARG A 750 -8.66 -3.20 34.56
N GLU A 751 -9.15 -2.25 33.78
CA GLU A 751 -10.56 -2.17 33.36
C GLU A 751 -11.01 -3.41 32.58
N ALA A 752 -10.12 -4.00 31.76
CA ALA A 752 -10.38 -5.26 31.07
C ALA A 752 -10.50 -6.47 32.04
N GLY A 753 -10.14 -6.31 33.31
CA GLY A 753 -10.25 -7.32 34.36
C GLY A 753 -8.91 -7.92 34.80
N MET A 754 -7.77 -7.35 34.41
CA MET A 754 -6.47 -7.81 34.88
C MET A 754 -6.29 -7.53 36.39
N PRO A 755 -5.95 -8.53 37.21
CA PRO A 755 -5.70 -8.30 38.64
C PRO A 755 -4.49 -7.40 38.89
N HIS A 756 -4.61 -6.53 39.90
CA HIS A 756 -3.58 -5.54 40.26
C HIS A 756 -2.22 -6.16 40.67
N ASP A 757 -2.24 -7.38 41.19
CA ASP A 757 -1.06 -8.13 41.64
C ASP A 757 -0.47 -9.03 40.53
N VAL A 758 -1.16 -9.17 39.39
CA VAL A 758 -0.68 -9.93 38.24
C VAL A 758 0.12 -9.05 37.30
N VAL A 759 -0.34 -7.84 37.00
CA VAL A 759 0.42 -6.87 36.20
C VAL A 759 0.57 -5.57 36.99
N GLN A 760 1.82 -5.20 37.27
CA GLN A 760 2.17 -3.99 38.01
C GLN A 760 3.05 -3.08 37.17
N LEU A 761 2.78 -1.77 37.20
CA LEU A 761 3.57 -0.74 36.48
C LEU A 761 4.59 -0.09 37.42
N LEU A 762 5.85 -0.11 37.02
CA LEU A 762 6.98 0.45 37.76
C LEU A 762 7.70 1.53 36.92
N PRO A 763 7.15 2.76 36.79
CA PRO A 763 7.86 3.85 36.12
C PRO A 763 9.14 4.21 36.87
N GLY A 764 10.24 4.47 36.17
CA GLY A 764 11.50 4.85 36.81
C GLY A 764 12.68 4.63 35.89
N ASP A 765 13.89 4.80 36.42
CA ASP A 765 15.12 4.67 35.63
C ASP A 765 15.71 3.25 35.64
N GLY A 766 16.66 3.02 34.73
CA GLY A 766 17.41 1.76 34.65
C GLY A 766 18.17 1.42 35.95
N PRO A 767 18.98 2.34 36.50
CA PRO A 767 19.79 2.06 37.70
C PRO A 767 18.99 1.75 38.96
N THR A 768 17.86 2.43 39.20
CA THR A 768 17.06 2.26 40.43
C THR A 768 16.09 1.10 40.32
N VAL A 769 15.31 1.03 39.24
CA VAL A 769 14.27 0.00 39.07
C VAL A 769 14.83 -1.20 38.30
N GLY A 770 15.44 -0.96 37.14
CA GLY A 770 15.96 -2.03 36.27
C GLY A 770 17.03 -2.90 36.96
N SER A 771 17.88 -2.33 37.80
CA SER A 771 18.87 -3.09 38.57
C SER A 771 18.19 -4.09 39.52
N VAL A 772 17.18 -3.66 40.28
CA VAL A 772 16.44 -4.54 41.20
C VAL A 772 15.81 -5.71 40.45
N LEU A 773 15.13 -5.43 39.33
CA LEU A 773 14.50 -6.45 38.48
C LEU A 773 15.52 -7.45 37.92
N SER A 774 16.68 -6.97 37.48
CA SER A 774 17.72 -7.82 36.90
C SER A 774 18.57 -8.57 37.92
N SER A 775 18.52 -8.23 39.22
CA SER A 775 19.27 -8.93 40.28
C SER A 775 18.44 -9.89 41.14
N ASP A 776 17.12 -9.70 41.26
CA ASP A 776 16.29 -10.52 42.16
C ASP A 776 16.14 -11.98 41.66
N PRO A 777 16.42 -13.01 42.50
CA PRO A 777 16.42 -14.42 42.09
C PRO A 777 15.02 -14.97 41.74
N ARG A 778 13.94 -14.27 42.10
CA ARG A 778 12.55 -14.70 41.83
C ARG A 778 12.04 -14.28 40.44
N ILE A 779 12.75 -13.36 39.78
CA ILE A 779 12.47 -13.00 38.39
C ILE A 779 12.94 -14.15 37.50
N THR A 780 11.98 -14.93 37.00
CA THR A 780 12.22 -16.14 36.19
C THR A 780 12.48 -15.83 34.72
N GLY A 781 12.17 -14.61 34.29
CA GLY A 781 12.64 -14.09 33.01
C GLY A 781 12.55 -12.57 32.86
N VAL A 782 13.31 -12.06 31.90
CA VAL A 782 13.26 -10.67 31.45
C VAL A 782 12.91 -10.66 29.96
N CYS A 783 11.87 -9.91 29.61
CA CYS A 783 11.54 -9.57 28.23
C CYS A 783 11.90 -8.10 28.03
N PHE A 784 12.97 -7.84 27.29
CA PHE A 784 13.57 -6.54 27.11
C PHE A 784 13.53 -6.14 25.64
N THR A 785 13.15 -4.90 25.37
CA THR A 785 13.37 -4.27 24.07
C THR A 785 14.06 -2.92 24.26
N GLY A 786 15.20 -2.71 23.61
CA GLY A 786 15.99 -1.48 23.75
C GLY A 786 17.40 -1.61 23.16
N SER A 787 18.38 -0.87 23.68
CA SER A 787 19.74 -0.89 23.12
C SER A 787 20.47 -2.22 23.37
N THR A 788 21.35 -2.61 22.44
CA THR A 788 22.22 -3.79 22.59
C THR A 788 23.11 -3.68 23.84
N GLN A 789 23.58 -2.47 24.17
CA GLN A 789 24.39 -2.24 25.37
C GLN A 789 23.61 -2.56 26.65
N THR A 790 22.37 -2.09 26.78
CA THR A 790 21.53 -2.36 27.96
C THR A 790 21.14 -3.83 28.04
N ALA A 791 20.83 -4.49 26.92
CA ALA A 791 20.58 -5.93 26.89
C ALA A 791 21.78 -6.74 27.42
N GLN A 792 23.01 -6.35 27.07
CA GLN A 792 24.22 -6.99 27.58
C GLN A 792 24.44 -6.75 29.09
N ILE A 793 24.09 -5.57 29.60
CA ILE A 793 24.12 -5.28 31.04
C ILE A 793 23.14 -6.20 31.78
N ILE A 794 21.90 -6.28 31.30
CA ILE A 794 20.87 -7.17 31.85
C ILE A 794 21.37 -8.61 31.82
N ASN A 795 21.85 -9.10 30.67
CA ASN A 795 22.34 -10.47 30.53
C ASN A 795 23.46 -10.81 31.54
N ARG A 796 24.43 -9.89 31.72
CA ARG A 796 25.50 -10.07 32.73
C ARG A 796 24.96 -10.08 34.15
N SER A 797 24.00 -9.20 34.47
CA SER A 797 23.37 -9.17 35.80
C SER A 797 22.61 -10.45 36.09
N LEU A 798 21.84 -10.95 35.11
CA LEU A 798 21.12 -12.22 35.19
C LEU A 798 22.06 -13.40 35.43
N ALA A 799 23.18 -13.44 34.70
CA ALA A 799 24.18 -14.50 34.82
C ALA A 799 24.99 -14.45 36.13
N ALA A 800 25.06 -13.28 36.78
CA ALA A 800 25.82 -13.08 38.02
C ALA A 800 25.04 -13.49 39.29
N ARG A 801 23.76 -13.86 39.18
CA ARG A 801 22.94 -14.24 40.34
C ARG A 801 23.43 -15.54 40.98
N GLU A 802 23.67 -15.51 42.28
CA GLU A 802 23.98 -16.70 43.07
C GLU A 802 22.71 -17.34 43.65
N ASN A 803 22.68 -18.67 43.77
CA ASN A 803 21.55 -19.42 44.33
C ASN A 803 20.18 -19.15 43.65
N ALA A 804 20.19 -18.84 42.35
CA ALA A 804 19.00 -18.58 41.55
C ALA A 804 18.89 -19.57 40.37
N PRO A 805 17.68 -19.93 39.90
CA PRO A 805 17.50 -20.63 38.63
C PRO A 805 18.03 -19.81 37.45
N LEU A 806 18.41 -20.49 36.36
CA LEU A 806 18.78 -19.80 35.12
C LEU A 806 17.57 -19.04 34.56
N PRO A 807 17.65 -17.71 34.41
CA PRO A 807 16.52 -16.92 33.95
C PRO A 807 16.36 -17.03 32.42
N THR A 808 15.13 -16.82 31.97
CA THR A 808 14.86 -16.55 30.55
C THR A 808 15.24 -15.12 30.21
N LEU A 809 15.96 -14.91 29.11
CA LEU A 809 16.11 -13.58 28.51
C LEU A 809 15.52 -13.63 27.09
N ILE A 810 14.59 -12.72 26.83
CA ILE A 810 14.17 -12.34 25.48
C ILE A 810 14.64 -10.90 25.33
N ALA A 811 15.61 -10.65 24.45
CA ALA A 811 16.14 -9.32 24.21
C ALA A 811 16.04 -9.00 22.72
N GLU A 812 15.14 -8.08 22.37
CA GLU A 812 15.05 -7.49 21.03
C GLU A 812 15.76 -6.14 21.03
N THR A 813 16.65 -5.92 20.07
CA THR A 813 17.56 -4.77 20.11
C THR A 813 17.69 -4.08 18.75
N GLY A 814 18.65 -3.17 18.61
CA GLY A 814 18.81 -2.33 17.41
C GLY A 814 19.32 -3.06 16.17
N GLY A 815 19.46 -2.31 15.07
CA GLY A 815 19.93 -2.84 13.80
C GLY A 815 20.65 -1.82 12.93
N LEU A 816 21.70 -2.25 12.24
CA LEU A 816 22.25 -1.54 11.08
C LEU A 816 21.54 -2.02 9.81
N ASN A 817 20.27 -1.64 9.68
CA ASN A 817 19.40 -2.12 8.60
C ASN A 817 19.84 -1.57 7.25
N ALA A 818 19.89 -2.43 6.24
CA ALA A 818 20.32 -2.08 4.90
C ALA A 818 19.24 -2.35 3.84
N MET A 819 19.33 -1.66 2.72
CA MET A 819 18.53 -1.93 1.52
C MET A 819 19.44 -1.99 0.30
N ILE A 820 19.32 -3.04 -0.52
CA ILE A 820 20.01 -3.16 -1.82
C ILE A 820 19.04 -2.83 -2.95
N VAL A 821 19.45 -1.92 -3.81
CA VAL A 821 18.73 -1.51 -5.02
C VAL A 821 19.59 -1.82 -6.23
N ASP A 822 19.05 -2.64 -7.14
CA ASP A 822 19.67 -2.91 -8.44
C ASP A 822 19.15 -1.99 -9.55
N SER A 823 19.71 -2.12 -10.75
CA SER A 823 19.35 -1.29 -11.90
C SER A 823 17.98 -1.59 -12.52
N THR A 824 17.32 -2.68 -12.11
CA THR A 824 15.98 -3.06 -12.60
C THR A 824 14.86 -2.40 -11.81
N ALA A 825 15.16 -1.92 -10.60
CA ALA A 825 14.19 -1.28 -9.72
C ALA A 825 13.59 -0.01 -10.33
N LEU A 826 12.33 0.29 -9.97
CA LEU A 826 11.67 1.54 -10.33
C LEU A 826 12.15 2.67 -9.39
N PRO A 827 12.89 3.69 -9.88
CA PRO A 827 13.51 4.69 -9.00
C PRO A 827 12.51 5.49 -8.16
N GLU A 828 11.34 5.79 -8.70
CA GLU A 828 10.26 6.53 -8.03
C GLU A 828 9.75 5.75 -6.81
N GLN A 829 9.53 4.44 -6.98
CA GLN A 829 9.13 3.56 -5.88
C GLN A 829 10.24 3.42 -4.84
N VAL A 830 11.49 3.21 -5.29
CA VAL A 830 12.66 3.14 -4.39
C VAL A 830 12.75 4.37 -3.51
N VAL A 831 12.62 5.57 -4.08
CA VAL A 831 12.73 6.82 -3.32
C VAL A 831 11.61 6.94 -2.29
N ASN A 832 10.37 6.62 -2.66
CA ASN A 832 9.25 6.62 -1.71
C ASN A 832 9.49 5.66 -0.54
N ASP A 833 9.91 4.42 -0.84
CA ASP A 833 10.17 3.39 0.17
C ASP A 833 11.39 3.73 1.05
N VAL A 834 12.42 4.36 0.48
CA VAL A 834 13.62 4.85 1.20
C VAL A 834 13.25 5.99 2.15
N VAL A 835 12.50 7.00 1.67
CA VAL A 835 12.07 8.14 2.48
C VAL A 835 11.22 7.68 3.66
N GLN A 836 10.23 6.82 3.41
CA GLN A 836 9.42 6.23 4.48
C GLN A 836 10.28 5.43 5.46
N SER A 837 11.13 4.53 4.96
CA SER A 837 11.92 3.65 5.82
C SER A 837 12.97 4.39 6.66
N ALA A 838 13.57 5.47 6.15
CA ALA A 838 14.65 6.18 6.81
C ALA A 838 14.17 7.32 7.72
N PHE A 839 13.10 8.02 7.34
CA PHE A 839 12.74 9.30 7.95
C PHE A 839 11.39 9.30 8.69
N GLN A 840 10.48 8.37 8.38
CA GLN A 840 9.22 8.26 9.13
C GLN A 840 9.50 8.03 10.62
N SER A 841 8.69 8.65 11.49
CA SER A 841 8.92 8.68 12.95
C SER A 841 10.29 9.29 13.34
N ALA A 842 10.80 10.22 12.54
CA ALA A 842 12.17 10.75 12.65
C ALA A 842 13.25 9.64 12.66
N GLY A 843 13.03 8.54 11.93
CA GLY A 843 13.96 7.41 11.90
C GLY A 843 14.10 6.67 13.23
N GLN A 844 13.20 6.91 14.20
CA GLN A 844 13.24 6.31 15.54
C GLN A 844 12.55 4.93 15.59
N ARG A 845 12.69 4.14 14.53
CA ARG A 845 12.24 2.75 14.47
C ARG A 845 13.45 1.85 14.49
N CYS A 846 13.40 0.74 15.23
CA CYS A 846 14.46 -0.27 15.17
C CYS A 846 14.58 -0.87 13.76
N SER A 847 13.51 -0.87 12.98
CA SER A 847 13.47 -1.26 11.56
C SER A 847 13.84 -0.17 10.57
N ALA A 848 14.15 1.06 11.01
CA ALA A 848 14.42 2.16 10.08
C ALA A 848 15.66 1.87 9.22
N LEU A 849 15.60 2.28 7.95
CA LEU A 849 16.69 2.12 6.99
C LEU A 849 17.87 2.99 7.39
N ARG A 850 19.03 2.36 7.63
CA ARG A 850 20.26 3.05 8.02
C ARG A 850 21.22 3.20 6.84
N VAL A 851 21.30 2.18 5.97
CA VAL A 851 22.21 2.16 4.82
C VAL A 851 21.51 1.74 3.53
N LEU A 852 21.47 2.64 2.56
CA LEU A 852 21.05 2.36 1.20
C LEU A 852 22.27 2.01 0.33
N TYR A 853 22.25 0.83 -0.28
CA TYR A 853 23.19 0.41 -1.31
C TYR A 853 22.52 0.52 -2.69
N VAL A 854 23.01 1.43 -3.53
CA VAL A 854 22.50 1.62 -4.90
C VAL A 854 23.53 1.20 -5.93
N GLN A 855 23.11 0.42 -6.93
CA GLN A 855 23.99 0.05 -8.03
C GLN A 855 24.50 1.30 -8.77
N GLU A 856 25.80 1.35 -9.08
CA GLU A 856 26.46 2.53 -9.69
C GLU A 856 25.73 3.02 -10.95
N ASP A 857 25.18 2.11 -11.76
CA ASP A 857 24.50 2.42 -13.03
C ASP A 857 23.23 3.27 -12.88
N VAL A 858 22.59 3.26 -11.71
CA VAL A 858 21.35 4.02 -11.43
C VAL A 858 21.49 5.00 -10.26
N ALA A 859 22.65 5.03 -9.61
CA ALA A 859 22.89 5.83 -8.41
C ALA A 859 22.63 7.32 -8.62
N GLU A 860 23.08 7.91 -9.74
CA GLU A 860 22.88 9.34 -10.02
C GLU A 860 21.39 9.71 -10.08
N ARG A 861 20.58 8.92 -10.78
CA ARG A 861 19.13 9.15 -10.92
C ARG A 861 18.41 8.97 -9.58
N VAL A 862 18.69 7.88 -8.86
CA VAL A 862 18.05 7.59 -7.57
C VAL A 862 18.41 8.66 -6.54
N ILE A 863 19.69 9.06 -6.45
CA ILE A 863 20.14 10.11 -5.53
C ILE A 863 19.53 11.46 -5.92
N GLY A 864 19.42 11.79 -7.22
CA GLY A 864 18.77 13.02 -7.68
C GLY A 864 17.31 13.11 -7.24
N LEU A 865 16.53 12.04 -7.47
CA LEU A 865 15.13 11.96 -7.03
C LEU A 865 15.00 12.00 -5.51
N LEU A 866 15.88 11.30 -4.78
CA LEU A 866 15.89 11.31 -3.32
C LEU A 866 16.12 12.72 -2.76
N LYS A 867 17.04 13.50 -3.33
CA LYS A 867 17.28 14.90 -2.92
C LYS A 867 16.00 15.72 -3.06
N GLY A 868 15.37 15.68 -4.23
CA GLY A 868 14.14 16.45 -4.46
C GLY A 868 12.96 15.97 -3.61
N ALA A 869 12.87 14.67 -3.30
CA ALA A 869 11.87 14.17 -2.36
C ALA A 869 12.15 14.62 -0.92
N MET A 870 13.42 14.70 -0.50
CA MET A 870 13.82 15.24 0.80
C MET A 870 13.52 16.73 0.94
N ASP A 871 13.63 17.51 -0.14
CA ASP A 871 13.29 18.93 -0.15
C ASP A 871 11.80 19.20 0.14
N GLU A 872 10.92 18.21 -0.10
CA GLU A 872 9.49 18.30 0.16
C GLU A 872 9.08 17.84 1.57
N LEU A 873 10.01 17.35 2.40
CA LEU A 873 9.70 16.89 3.75
C LEU A 873 9.39 18.09 4.66
N LYS A 874 8.25 18.02 5.38
CA LYS A 874 7.90 18.99 6.43
C LYS A 874 8.25 18.42 7.79
N ILE A 875 9.15 19.13 8.45
CA ILE A 875 9.52 18.90 9.84
C ILE A 875 8.66 19.81 10.71
N GLY A 876 8.01 19.29 11.75
CA GLY A 876 7.13 20.13 12.57
C GLY A 876 6.34 19.41 13.65
N ASP A 877 5.24 20.03 14.06
CA ASP A 877 4.31 19.50 15.06
C ASP A 877 3.69 18.18 14.56
N PRO A 878 3.87 17.07 15.28
CA PRO A 878 3.41 15.76 14.83
C PRO A 878 1.88 15.60 14.83
N ARG A 879 1.15 16.56 15.40
CA ARG A 879 -0.32 16.59 15.40
C ARG A 879 -0.90 17.17 14.12
N ASP A 880 -0.08 17.87 13.32
CA ASP A 880 -0.47 18.31 11.98
C ASP A 880 -0.32 17.15 11.00
N LEU A 881 -1.41 16.81 10.30
CA LEU A 881 -1.42 15.75 9.28
C LEU A 881 -0.38 15.98 8.18
N GLY A 882 -0.03 17.24 7.89
CA GLY A 882 0.98 17.59 6.89
C GLY A 882 2.43 17.39 7.32
N THR A 883 2.69 17.08 8.60
CA THR A 883 4.04 16.85 9.11
C THR A 883 4.53 15.45 8.73
N ASP A 884 5.71 15.38 8.11
CA ASP A 884 6.35 14.10 7.73
C ASP A 884 7.33 13.59 8.77
N VAL A 885 7.94 14.52 9.52
CA VAL A 885 9.00 14.23 10.46
C VAL A 885 8.78 15.02 11.74
N GLY A 886 8.45 14.31 12.80
CA GLY A 886 8.32 14.86 14.15
C GLY A 886 9.68 15.09 14.84
N PRO A 887 9.67 15.42 16.14
CA PRO A 887 10.89 15.57 16.93
C PRO A 887 11.55 14.20 17.20
N VAL A 888 12.84 14.23 17.54
CA VAL A 888 13.47 13.13 18.28
C VAL A 888 13.10 13.23 19.77
N ILE A 889 13.16 12.11 20.49
CA ILE A 889 12.53 11.96 21.80
C ILE A 889 13.05 12.94 22.87
N ASP A 890 14.35 13.23 22.90
CA ASP A 890 14.97 14.10 23.89
C ASP A 890 16.25 14.78 23.38
N GLU A 891 16.83 15.64 24.24
CA GLU A 891 18.02 16.41 23.89
C GLU A 891 19.29 15.56 23.80
N GLU A 892 19.36 14.43 24.53
CA GLU A 892 20.50 13.52 24.44
C GLU A 892 20.55 12.86 23.06
N ALA A 893 19.40 12.35 22.58
CA ALA A 893 19.26 11.81 21.23
C ALA A 893 19.60 12.88 20.17
N ARG A 894 19.06 14.09 20.31
CA ARG A 894 19.33 15.21 19.39
C ARG A 894 20.81 15.55 19.33
N ALA A 895 21.47 15.74 20.48
CA ALA A 895 22.88 16.11 20.54
C ALA A 895 23.79 15.03 19.94
N GLY A 896 23.51 13.75 20.21
CA GLY A 896 24.25 12.63 19.63
C GLY A 896 24.15 12.59 18.10
N LEU A 897 22.93 12.72 17.56
CA LEU A 897 22.70 12.72 16.11
C LEU A 897 23.35 13.91 15.42
N LEU A 898 23.23 15.11 15.98
CA LEU A 898 23.84 16.32 15.42
C LEU A 898 25.37 16.21 15.39
N LYS A 899 25.98 15.61 16.42
CA LYS A 899 27.42 15.35 16.46
C LYS A 899 27.83 14.43 15.30
N HIS A 900 27.15 13.30 15.11
CA HIS A 900 27.41 12.37 14.01
C HIS A 900 27.25 13.05 12.63
N ILE A 901 26.20 13.84 12.44
CA ILE A 901 25.97 14.60 11.19
C ILE A 901 27.13 15.58 10.93
N GLU A 902 27.58 16.31 11.95
CA GLU A 902 28.64 17.31 11.78
C GLU A 902 30.00 16.68 11.46
N GLU A 903 30.28 15.50 12.00
CA GLU A 903 31.49 14.73 11.66
C GLU A 903 31.56 14.45 10.15
N TYR A 904 30.46 14.01 9.52
CA TYR A 904 30.40 13.79 8.07
C TYR A 904 30.30 15.09 7.25
N ARG A 905 29.65 16.12 7.79
CA ARG A 905 29.61 17.45 7.15
C ARG A 905 31.01 18.04 7.02
N SER A 906 31.83 17.96 8.06
CA SER A 906 33.21 18.44 8.04
C SER A 906 34.09 17.74 6.99
N GLN A 907 33.71 16.52 6.58
CA GLN A 907 34.36 15.72 5.54
C GLN A 907 33.80 15.97 4.13
N GLY A 908 32.80 16.84 3.98
CA GLY A 908 32.13 17.10 2.70
C GLY A 908 31.28 15.92 2.20
N ARG A 909 30.78 15.08 3.11
CA ARG A 909 30.03 13.85 2.78
C ARG A 909 28.50 14.00 2.82
N VAL A 910 27.96 15.19 3.04
CA VAL A 910 26.51 15.44 2.99
C VAL A 910 25.99 15.38 1.55
N ILE A 911 24.98 14.56 1.30
CA ILE A 911 24.32 14.41 -0.01
C ILE A 911 23.12 15.35 -0.10
N ALA A 912 22.26 15.32 0.91
CA ALA A 912 21.08 16.16 1.04
C ALA A 912 20.73 16.35 2.52
N GLU A 913 20.05 17.43 2.83
CA GLU A 913 19.54 17.79 4.15
C GLU A 913 18.25 18.56 3.96
N ALA A 914 17.17 18.08 4.57
CA ALA A 914 15.86 18.74 4.45
C ALA A 914 15.86 20.10 5.19
N ALA A 915 15.06 21.03 4.68
CA ALA A 915 14.94 22.36 5.27
C ALA A 915 14.24 22.31 6.63
N VAL A 916 14.71 23.10 7.58
CA VAL A 916 14.11 23.21 8.91
C VAL A 916 13.68 24.65 9.16
N ASP A 917 12.39 24.84 9.44
CA ASP A 917 11.89 26.12 9.93
C ASP A 917 12.22 26.26 11.42
N LYS A 918 13.15 27.17 11.74
CA LYS A 918 13.56 27.42 13.12
C LYS A 918 12.43 27.98 13.97
N THR A 919 11.48 28.73 13.39
CA THR A 919 10.38 29.33 14.15
C THR A 919 9.43 28.26 14.73
N ILE A 920 9.34 27.12 14.07
CA ILE A 920 8.54 25.96 14.51
C ILE A 920 9.36 25.06 15.44
N THR A 921 10.65 24.90 15.16
CA THR A 921 11.49 23.86 15.80
C THR A 921 12.35 24.34 16.97
N GLU A 922 12.44 25.64 17.23
CA GLU A 922 13.34 26.23 18.24
C GLU A 922 13.15 25.69 19.65
N HIS A 923 11.92 25.34 20.03
CA HIS A 923 11.58 24.90 21.38
C HIS A 923 11.41 23.38 21.51
N GLY A 924 11.58 22.63 20.43
CA GLY A 924 11.52 21.17 20.41
C GLY A 924 12.88 20.53 20.18
N THR A 925 12.93 19.20 20.27
CA THR A 925 14.10 18.39 19.99
C THR A 925 14.05 17.86 18.55
N PHE A 926 14.28 18.74 17.57
CA PHE A 926 14.24 18.35 16.16
C PHE A 926 15.63 18.07 15.57
N VAL A 927 15.70 17.11 14.65
CA VAL A 927 16.84 16.81 13.79
C VAL A 927 16.33 16.73 12.35
N ALA A 928 16.97 17.45 11.43
CA ALA A 928 16.61 17.40 10.02
C ALA A 928 16.87 15.98 9.45
N PRO A 929 16.03 15.49 8.52
CA PRO A 929 16.41 14.40 7.63
C PRO A 929 17.71 14.70 6.89
N VAL A 930 18.72 13.85 7.05
CA VAL A 930 20.03 13.99 6.39
C VAL A 930 20.41 12.71 5.65
N ALA A 931 20.87 12.85 4.41
CA ALA A 931 21.49 11.79 3.63
C ALA A 931 23.01 12.01 3.57
N LEU A 932 23.79 11.01 4.00
CA LEU A 932 25.24 11.05 4.09
C LEU A 932 25.88 10.01 3.16
N ARG A 933 27.00 10.36 2.54
CA ARG A 933 27.82 9.44 1.75
C ARG A 933 28.75 8.64 2.65
N ILE A 934 28.78 7.32 2.47
CA ILE A 934 29.73 6.41 3.11
C ILE A 934 30.37 5.49 2.06
N ASP A 935 31.51 4.88 2.42
CA ASP A 935 32.21 3.94 1.54
C ASP A 935 31.58 2.54 1.61
N GLY A 936 30.99 2.20 2.77
CA GLY A 936 30.31 0.94 3.05
C GLY A 936 29.75 0.95 4.48
N ILE A 937 28.87 0.01 4.80
CA ILE A 937 28.23 -0.11 6.12
C ILE A 937 29.23 -0.32 7.26
N ASP A 938 30.42 -0.86 6.95
CA ASP A 938 31.56 -1.00 7.84
C ASP A 938 32.22 0.33 8.25
N SER A 939 31.81 1.45 7.64
CA SER A 939 32.15 2.80 8.10
C SER A 939 31.37 3.22 9.36
N LEU A 940 30.37 2.44 9.78
CA LEU A 940 29.52 2.74 10.94
C LEU A 940 29.91 1.87 12.13
N GLU A 941 30.29 2.50 13.24
CA GLU A 941 30.61 1.80 14.49
C GLU A 941 29.37 1.40 15.30
N SER A 942 28.28 2.15 15.16
CA SER A 942 27.04 1.96 15.91
C SER A 942 25.81 2.45 15.15
N GLU A 943 24.64 2.00 15.59
CA GLU A 943 23.36 2.52 15.10
C GLU A 943 23.20 4.01 15.43
N GLN A 944 22.73 4.77 14.45
CA GLN A 944 22.31 6.17 14.62
C GLN A 944 20.78 6.21 14.64
N PHE A 945 20.19 6.34 15.83
CA PHE A 945 18.75 6.19 16.06
C PHE A 945 17.98 7.49 15.78
N GLY A 946 17.98 7.92 14.52
CA GLY A 946 17.36 9.16 14.08
C GLY A 946 17.22 9.24 12.56
N PRO A 947 16.85 10.42 12.00
CA PRO A 947 16.52 10.57 10.59
C PRO A 947 17.80 10.77 9.74
N VAL A 948 18.74 9.82 9.85
CA VAL A 948 20.04 9.84 9.17
C VAL A 948 20.17 8.62 8.26
N LEU A 949 20.10 8.86 6.95
CA LEU A 949 20.31 7.85 5.92
C LEU A 949 21.76 7.89 5.45
N HIS A 950 22.42 6.74 5.39
CA HIS A 950 23.74 6.61 4.77
C HIS A 950 23.61 5.95 3.40
N ILE A 951 24.37 6.40 2.42
CA ILE A 951 24.31 5.90 1.04
C ILE A 951 25.69 5.43 0.61
N ALA A 952 25.75 4.17 0.17
CA ALA A 952 26.89 3.55 -0.48
C ALA A 952 26.51 3.10 -1.89
N THR A 953 27.49 2.93 -2.77
CA THR A 953 27.29 2.38 -4.12
C THR A 953 27.98 1.04 -4.28
N TRP A 954 27.50 0.23 -5.20
CA TRP A 954 28.10 -1.06 -5.54
C TRP A 954 28.08 -1.31 -7.06
N LYS A 955 29.04 -2.11 -7.55
CA LYS A 955 29.17 -2.44 -8.98
C LYS A 955 28.40 -3.69 -9.34
N GLY A 956 27.83 -3.75 -10.54
CA GLY A 956 27.27 -4.97 -11.11
C GLY A 956 28.23 -6.17 -10.94
N GLY A 957 27.70 -7.30 -10.48
CA GLY A 957 28.47 -8.50 -10.16
C GLY A 957 29.14 -8.54 -8.78
N GLU A 958 29.14 -7.45 -8.00
CA GLU A 958 29.79 -7.40 -6.66
C GLU A 958 28.80 -7.50 -5.48
N VAL A 959 27.53 -7.87 -5.72
CA VAL A 959 26.51 -7.94 -4.66
C VAL A 959 26.90 -8.87 -3.50
N ASP A 960 27.59 -9.97 -3.78
CA ASP A 960 28.01 -10.94 -2.75
C ASP A 960 28.98 -10.31 -1.75
N LYS A 961 29.87 -9.41 -2.19
CA LYS A 961 30.76 -8.66 -1.30
C LYS A 961 29.97 -7.71 -0.38
N VAL A 962 28.92 -7.09 -0.90
CA VAL A 962 28.02 -6.22 -0.10
C VAL A 962 27.32 -7.05 0.97
N ILE A 963 26.76 -8.20 0.59
CA ILE A 963 26.09 -9.12 1.51
C ILE A 963 27.05 -9.61 2.59
N ASP A 964 28.28 -10.01 2.22
CA ASP A 964 29.30 -10.47 3.17
C ASP A 964 29.70 -9.36 4.15
N THR A 965 29.78 -8.12 3.69
CA THR A 965 30.09 -6.96 4.54
C THR A 965 28.96 -6.69 5.54
N ILE A 966 27.70 -6.71 5.09
CA ILE A 966 26.54 -6.53 5.97
C ILE A 966 26.48 -7.64 7.02
N ASN A 967 26.61 -8.89 6.59
CA ASN A 967 26.60 -10.05 7.49
C ASN A 967 27.77 -10.02 8.49
N GLY A 968 28.93 -9.49 8.09
CA GLY A 968 30.14 -9.41 8.89
C GLY A 968 30.02 -8.52 10.13
N LEU A 969 29.09 -7.55 10.14
CA LEU A 969 28.84 -6.68 11.29
C LEU A 969 28.08 -7.37 12.43
N GLY A 970 27.44 -8.51 12.17
CA GLY A 970 26.76 -9.30 13.18
C GLY A 970 25.39 -8.77 13.64
N TYR A 971 24.92 -7.63 13.14
CA TYR A 971 23.51 -7.23 13.22
C TYR A 971 22.65 -8.03 12.24
N GLY A 972 21.34 -8.06 12.45
CA GLY A 972 20.45 -8.78 11.55
C GLY A 972 18.97 -8.62 11.87
N LEU A 973 18.45 -7.39 11.83
CA LEU A 973 17.04 -7.09 12.11
C LEU A 973 16.18 -7.03 10.84
N THR A 974 16.25 -5.93 10.09
CA THR A 974 15.51 -5.76 8.82
C THR A 974 16.44 -5.54 7.62
N PHE A 975 15.97 -5.95 6.45
CA PHE A 975 16.68 -5.76 5.19
C PHE A 975 15.71 -5.58 4.02
N GLY A 976 16.03 -4.66 3.12
CA GLY A 976 15.25 -4.38 1.91
C GLY A 976 15.95 -4.83 0.63
N VAL A 977 15.19 -5.30 -0.35
CA VAL A 977 15.67 -5.50 -1.73
C VAL A 977 14.69 -4.89 -2.71
N HIS A 978 15.17 -4.00 -3.57
CA HIS A 978 14.43 -3.55 -4.73
C HIS A 978 15.05 -4.12 -6.01
N SER A 979 14.27 -4.99 -6.66
CA SER A 979 14.62 -5.63 -7.93
C SER A 979 13.38 -6.24 -8.58
N ARG A 980 13.33 -6.18 -9.92
CA ARG A 980 12.35 -6.91 -10.75
C ARG A 980 12.84 -8.30 -11.15
N ASN A 981 14.11 -8.61 -10.88
CA ASN A 981 14.68 -9.93 -11.06
C ASN A 981 14.38 -10.75 -9.78
N GLU A 982 13.46 -11.71 -9.90
CA GLU A 982 12.98 -12.48 -8.74
C GLU A 982 14.04 -13.44 -8.23
N SER A 983 14.79 -14.10 -9.12
CA SER A 983 15.92 -14.94 -8.71
C SER A 983 17.02 -14.14 -8.02
N PHE A 984 17.33 -12.92 -8.48
CA PHE A 984 18.25 -12.02 -7.78
C PHE A 984 17.72 -11.69 -6.37
N ALA A 985 16.50 -11.19 -6.26
CA ALA A 985 15.91 -10.83 -4.97
C ALA A 985 15.87 -12.03 -4.00
N ASN A 986 15.50 -13.21 -4.49
CA ASN A 986 15.48 -14.45 -3.71
C ASN A 986 16.89 -14.89 -3.30
N ALA A 987 17.88 -14.80 -4.20
CA ALA A 987 19.26 -15.15 -3.88
C ALA A 987 19.86 -14.22 -2.82
N VAL A 988 19.60 -12.92 -2.90
CA VAL A 988 19.99 -11.96 -1.86
C VAL A 988 19.28 -12.29 -0.54
N ALA A 989 17.95 -12.50 -0.57
CA ALA A 989 17.15 -12.84 0.61
C ALA A 989 17.61 -14.14 1.30
N GLN A 990 18.11 -15.13 0.55
CA GLN A 990 18.65 -16.38 1.10
C GLN A 990 20.04 -16.21 1.72
N LYS A 991 20.89 -15.34 1.16
CA LYS A 991 22.28 -15.15 1.62
C LYS A 991 22.38 -14.17 2.78
N ILE A 992 21.49 -13.17 2.84
CA ILE A 992 21.49 -12.17 3.91
C ILE A 992 21.06 -12.81 5.23
N ARG A 993 21.76 -12.49 6.32
CA ARG A 993 21.50 -13.03 7.66
C ARG A 993 20.72 -12.01 8.49
N VAL A 994 19.46 -11.77 8.14
CA VAL A 994 18.55 -10.95 8.95
C VAL A 994 17.29 -11.68 9.37
N GLY A 995 16.56 -11.13 10.34
CA GLY A 995 15.28 -11.66 10.78
C GLY A 995 14.10 -11.36 9.85
N ASN A 996 14.07 -10.18 9.21
CA ASN A 996 12.96 -9.74 8.36
C ASN A 996 13.50 -9.20 7.03
N VAL A 997 13.09 -9.81 5.92
CA VAL A 997 13.42 -9.36 4.56
C VAL A 997 12.16 -8.82 3.88
N TYR A 998 12.28 -7.65 3.26
CA TYR A 998 11.21 -7.01 2.51
C TYR A 998 11.65 -6.81 1.06
N VAL A 999 10.81 -7.19 0.10
CA VAL A 999 11.12 -7.10 -1.33
C VAL A 999 10.14 -6.15 -2.00
N ASN A 1000 10.66 -5.16 -2.72
CA ASN A 1000 9.91 -4.14 -3.46
C ASN A 1000 8.87 -3.39 -2.61
N ARG A 1001 9.25 -3.01 -1.39
CA ARG A 1001 8.49 -2.18 -0.45
C ARG A 1001 9.40 -1.62 0.63
N ASN A 1002 8.90 -0.66 1.41
CA ASN A 1002 9.51 -0.21 2.66
C ASN A 1002 9.80 -1.37 3.64
N ILE A 1003 10.74 -1.13 4.57
CA ILE A 1003 11.24 -2.13 5.54
C ILE A 1003 10.67 -1.97 6.96
N ILE A 1004 9.65 -1.12 7.11
CA ILE A 1004 9.04 -0.74 8.39
C ILE A 1004 7.59 -1.27 8.49
N GLY A 1005 6.98 -1.14 9.67
CA GLY A 1005 5.57 -1.49 9.88
C GLY A 1005 5.28 -2.98 9.76
N ALA A 1006 6.07 -3.82 10.42
CA ALA A 1006 5.80 -5.25 10.49
C ALA A 1006 4.43 -5.52 11.17
N VAL A 1007 3.59 -6.35 10.56
CA VAL A 1007 2.24 -6.63 11.07
C VAL A 1007 2.24 -7.93 11.89
N VAL A 1008 1.67 -7.87 13.08
CA VAL A 1008 1.56 -9.00 14.02
C VAL A 1008 0.85 -10.19 13.37
N GLY A 1009 1.45 -11.37 13.44
CA GLY A 1009 0.94 -12.60 12.83
C GLY A 1009 1.12 -12.69 11.31
N VAL A 1010 1.62 -11.64 10.64
CA VAL A 1010 1.86 -11.62 9.19
C VAL A 1010 3.36 -11.55 8.89
N GLN A 1011 4.07 -10.60 9.49
CA GLN A 1011 5.53 -10.54 9.48
C GLN A 1011 6.09 -10.61 10.91
N PRO A 1012 6.10 -11.79 11.55
CA PRO A 1012 6.70 -11.96 12.87
C PRO A 1012 8.06 -11.25 12.99
N PHE A 1013 8.16 -10.32 13.93
CA PHE A 1013 9.21 -9.33 13.95
C PHE A 1013 10.27 -9.67 14.99
N GLY A 1014 11.53 -9.54 14.61
CA GLY A 1014 12.67 -9.77 15.49
C GLY A 1014 13.90 -10.22 14.74
N GLY A 1015 15.07 -9.94 15.29
CA GLY A 1015 16.35 -10.11 14.61
C GLY A 1015 17.14 -11.35 15.02
N GLN A 1016 18.40 -11.38 14.61
CA GLN A 1016 19.42 -12.32 15.09
C GLN A 1016 20.74 -11.58 15.36
N GLY A 1017 21.71 -12.28 15.98
CA GLY A 1017 23.00 -11.70 16.31
C GLY A 1017 22.88 -10.54 17.30
N PHE A 1018 23.49 -9.40 17.02
CA PHE A 1018 23.39 -8.19 17.85
C PHE A 1018 22.00 -7.55 17.85
N SER A 1019 21.09 -7.99 16.98
CA SER A 1019 19.73 -7.45 16.88
C SER A 1019 18.70 -8.17 17.76
N GLY A 1020 19.02 -9.36 18.27
CA GLY A 1020 18.17 -9.95 19.29
C GLY A 1020 18.40 -11.44 19.50
N THR A 1021 17.76 -11.95 20.56
CA THR A 1021 17.78 -13.37 20.92
C THR A 1021 16.67 -14.16 20.25
N GLY A 1022 15.59 -13.48 19.84
CA GLY A 1022 14.30 -14.11 19.58
C GLY A 1022 13.69 -14.76 20.85
N PRO A 1023 12.56 -15.47 20.70
CA PRO A 1023 11.79 -15.64 19.46
C PRO A 1023 11.12 -14.34 18.98
N LYS A 1024 10.69 -14.32 17.72
CA LYS A 1024 10.04 -13.16 17.10
C LYS A 1024 8.72 -12.78 17.78
N ALA A 1025 8.57 -11.51 18.14
CA ALA A 1025 7.30 -10.95 18.59
C ALA A 1025 6.25 -11.07 17.48
N GLY A 1026 5.00 -11.34 17.88
CA GLY A 1026 3.88 -11.50 16.97
C GLY A 1026 3.98 -12.75 16.11
N GLY A 1027 4.84 -13.69 16.51
CA GLY A 1027 5.04 -14.97 15.86
C GLY A 1027 4.55 -16.15 16.68
N PRO A 1028 4.40 -17.33 16.04
CA PRO A 1028 3.85 -18.51 16.68
C PRO A 1028 4.75 -19.09 17.78
N HIS A 1029 6.04 -18.76 17.79
CA HIS A 1029 7.01 -19.28 18.76
C HIS A 1029 7.19 -18.39 20.00
N TYR A 1030 6.57 -17.21 20.04
CA TYR A 1030 6.83 -16.22 21.09
C TYR A 1030 6.38 -16.72 22.46
N LEU A 1031 5.12 -17.16 22.58
CA LEU A 1031 4.51 -17.56 23.85
C LEU A 1031 5.24 -18.72 24.53
N HIS A 1032 5.77 -19.67 23.75
CA HIS A 1032 6.50 -20.82 24.28
C HIS A 1032 7.72 -20.41 25.13
N ARG A 1033 8.36 -19.27 24.82
CA ARG A 1033 9.53 -18.82 25.59
C ARG A 1033 9.17 -18.31 26.99
N PHE A 1034 7.91 -17.93 27.20
CA PHE A 1034 7.36 -17.55 28.50
C PHE A 1034 6.85 -18.76 29.32
N ALA A 1035 6.91 -19.98 28.76
CA ALA A 1035 6.33 -21.17 29.34
C ALA A 1035 7.38 -22.18 29.83
N THR A 1036 6.99 -23.04 30.77
CA THR A 1036 7.71 -24.27 31.13
C THR A 1036 6.89 -25.50 30.77
N GLU A 1037 7.56 -26.59 30.44
CA GLU A 1037 6.93 -27.85 30.05
C GLU A 1037 6.78 -28.80 31.24
N LYS A 1038 5.68 -29.54 31.27
CA LYS A 1038 5.42 -30.61 32.24
C LYS A 1038 4.83 -31.83 31.55
N THR A 1039 5.51 -32.96 31.65
CA THR A 1039 4.99 -34.26 31.17
C THR A 1039 4.30 -35.00 32.31
N ARG A 1040 3.08 -35.49 32.06
CA ARG A 1040 2.35 -36.41 32.92
C ARG A 1040 2.27 -37.77 32.23
N THR A 1041 2.88 -38.78 32.85
CA THR A 1041 2.83 -40.18 32.43
C THR A 1041 2.03 -40.98 33.43
N VAL A 1042 0.97 -41.63 32.95
CA VAL A 1042 0.09 -42.48 33.76
C VAL A 1042 0.16 -43.90 33.25
N ASN A 1043 0.61 -44.83 34.08
CA ASN A 1043 0.50 -46.26 33.81
C ASN A 1043 -0.98 -46.69 33.96
N THR A 1044 -1.69 -46.82 32.84
CA THR A 1044 -3.09 -47.22 32.82
C THR A 1044 -3.28 -48.74 32.93
N THR A 1045 -2.24 -49.55 32.73
CA THR A 1045 -2.35 -51.01 32.97
C THR A 1045 -2.65 -51.35 34.42
N ALA A 1046 -2.14 -50.57 35.37
CA ALA A 1046 -2.37 -50.75 36.80
C ALA A 1046 -3.84 -50.58 37.20
N LEU A 1047 -4.67 -49.99 36.31
CA LEU A 1047 -6.10 -49.77 36.54
C LEU A 1047 -6.99 -50.91 36.03
N GLY A 1048 -6.42 -52.00 35.48
CA GLY A 1048 -7.18 -53.19 35.04
C GLY A 1048 -6.89 -53.72 33.63
N GLY A 1049 -5.73 -53.38 33.05
CA GLY A 1049 -5.34 -53.77 31.68
C GLY A 1049 -5.81 -52.80 30.59
N ASN A 1050 -5.28 -52.92 29.37
CA ASN A 1050 -5.69 -52.05 28.26
C ASN A 1050 -7.00 -52.57 27.63
N ALA A 1051 -8.14 -52.06 28.11
CA ALA A 1051 -9.47 -52.41 27.62
C ALA A 1051 -9.63 -52.14 26.11
N SER A 1052 -9.00 -51.09 25.58
CA SER A 1052 -9.01 -50.75 24.15
C SER A 1052 -8.31 -51.83 23.32
N LEU A 1053 -7.16 -52.33 23.80
CA LEU A 1053 -6.41 -53.43 23.17
C LEU A 1053 -7.20 -54.75 23.22
N LEU A 1054 -7.90 -55.01 24.34
CA LEU A 1054 -8.75 -56.20 24.50
C LEU A 1054 -10.06 -56.13 23.69
N ALA A 1055 -10.47 -54.92 23.28
CA ALA A 1055 -11.67 -54.67 22.49
C ALA A 1055 -11.41 -54.55 20.98
N MET A 1056 -10.14 -54.57 20.54
CA MET A 1056 -9.81 -54.69 19.12
C MET A 1056 -10.13 -56.12 18.67
N GLY A 1057 -11.08 -56.26 17.74
CA GLY A 1057 -11.33 -57.54 17.06
C GLY A 1057 -10.20 -57.86 16.07
N ASP A 1058 -10.11 -59.12 15.63
CA ASP A 1058 -9.08 -59.63 14.72
C ASP A 1058 -9.23 -59.18 13.24
N GLU A 1059 -9.96 -58.09 12.95
CA GLU A 1059 -10.20 -57.62 11.57
C GLU A 1059 -9.10 -56.71 11.01
#